data_AF-A0A847CWT9-F1
#
_entry.id   AF-A0A847CWT9-F1
#
_cell.length_a   1.000
_cell.length_b   1.000
_cell.length_c   1.000
_cell.angle_alpha   90.00
_cell.angle_beta   90.00
_cell.angle_gamma   90.00
#
_symmetry.space_group_name_H-M   'P 1'
#
loop_
_entity.id
_entity.type
_entity.pdbx_description
1 polymer ?
#
loop_
_entity_poly.entity_id
_entity_poly.type
_entity_poly.pdbx_seq_one_letter_code
_entity_poly.pdbx_strand_id
1 'polypeptide(L)'
;AKLLVNSAVNLGADENRIDLSEITASNIKEKLGVKNTNYSYVEMTKENETNAVLLSLLIGKGQWDGLKACGTYRDMIVVDLNNQESCPSDQYTPSVEITGKFCGWEELNEGFTLEAILEAYNNHDTCYVTSVDDLVGISKLVNQESRTFENKTLLMVNNIDISNSNNYYADDSIYFGDINNDGVIETLFQEMTTGKGFRPIGTSINSFQGTLDGNLKTISNLYIKRPTESRVGLFGQLGTHSIVKGITILNADMTGIGLVGIISGINHGKITDSIVQGKINSDLLEAQSDNPEVIGIVSGNNVGVIDGVLALESELPENITWLSGGSIGPSNGLSENFLNIDVESIPNDINFYEYGLDTWIGGDNNSDGYYFDYNSSGTMVLRKVSDNPMDFILSGNGTTESPYLINNATDWKIATLRPNSGYVFKLTNDIDFTTNKFYQLGSYYIPFNGVLEGNTKTLSNINVDGYYYSGIIGYNNGTIKGLNINSSNVTGLQYVGSLTGYNNSGNIFDAIINCNVTGIVPKNNSGIYYTYIGGVSGYSNYGNIINVIMKGNIRGTQYYTGAIAGYSNNSGIKALYTQGVFTGGTYYNGLIGGGTTNTGSKTYVSSAVTGYSFSFNSKYTASLEDNINTYESVLDTWVGGDNDSSGYYFDYDNNNQIVMRSVQEYPMNFNLSGGGTESNPYLINNYDDWKIATLRPNAGYHFKLTADIDFNDKNFYALGSEQNPFNGTFNGDAYFLKNIVNKSIKYGGIFGYNLGTINAINITNLNQNSEFYSGGIAGYNQGKINEINLQGNINSLITHYNSNPGAGGIVGENYNSNQATIKNVLVNANISGRPYVGGLVGLDSSGIVHGIMEAGSVLERYNNLSGRTIGRTNKPYDNQYITASSSGVTKTGSGSSVQIIDGTVFNVSNYNNLTSYDTYNLDTRIGGDNDTSGYYFDYNNTQSDIIVKSLEREPILNIYANNAETEIIYNASAPVTNYFNTEYYLHPTHNAS
;
A
#
# COMPACT_ATOMS: atom_id res chain seq x y z
N ALA A 1 -25.37 40.28 25.81
CA ALA A 1 -24.02 40.71 25.40
C ALA A 1 -23.86 42.22 25.51
N LYS A 2 -22.69 42.74 25.94
CA LYS A 2 -22.31 44.16 25.81
C LYS A 2 -21.87 44.47 24.37
N LEU A 3 -22.29 45.62 23.85
CA LEU A 3 -21.88 46.17 22.56
C LEU A 3 -20.97 47.37 22.80
N LEU A 4 -19.74 47.41 22.29
CA LEU A 4 -18.90 48.62 22.29
C LEU A 4 -18.95 49.27 20.91
N VAL A 5 -19.65 50.40 20.81
CA VAL A 5 -19.65 51.24 19.60
C VAL A 5 -18.64 52.35 19.81
N ASN A 6 -17.57 52.38 19.01
CA ASN A 6 -16.66 53.52 18.97
C ASN A 6 -16.73 54.17 17.60
N SER A 7 -16.55 55.50 17.58
CA SER A 7 -16.52 56.43 16.44
C SER A 7 -17.84 57.02 15.97
N ALA A 8 -17.90 58.35 16.07
CA ALA A 8 -18.46 59.16 15.01
C ALA A 8 -17.81 58.76 13.68
N VAL A 9 -18.63 58.21 12.78
CA VAL A 9 -18.43 58.27 11.34
C VAL A 9 -18.30 59.74 10.96
N ASN A 10 -17.26 60.05 10.21
CA ASN A 10 -17.11 61.35 9.57
C ASN A 10 -18.29 61.54 8.60
N LEU A 11 -19.16 62.52 8.88
CA LEU A 11 -20.26 62.90 8.00
C LEU A 11 -19.67 63.53 6.73
N GLY A 12 -19.48 62.70 5.70
CA GLY A 12 -19.39 63.17 4.32
C GLY A 12 -20.69 63.90 3.95
N ALA A 13 -20.54 65.08 3.36
CA ALA A 13 -21.55 66.12 3.16
C ALA A 13 -22.87 65.62 2.54
N ASP A 14 -23.99 65.72 3.27
CA ASP A 14 -25.08 66.64 2.90
C ASP A 14 -26.21 66.77 3.96
N GLU A 15 -26.49 68.05 4.24
CA GLU A 15 -27.65 68.80 4.74
C GLU A 15 -28.63 68.36 5.86
N ASN A 16 -28.42 67.28 6.61
CA ASN A 16 -29.15 67.11 7.90
C ASN A 16 -28.20 66.81 9.07
N ARG A 17 -27.67 67.87 9.69
CA ARG A 17 -26.69 67.82 10.79
C ARG A 17 -27.35 67.59 12.15
N ILE A 18 -26.77 66.69 12.96
CA ILE A 18 -26.91 66.68 14.42
C ILE A 18 -25.62 67.31 15.00
N ASP A 19 -25.76 68.37 15.81
CA ASP A 19 -24.64 69.05 16.47
C ASP A 19 -24.16 68.23 17.70
N LEU A 20 -22.94 67.73 17.64
CA LEU A 20 -22.32 66.89 18.69
C LEU A 20 -22.01 67.68 19.97
N SER A 21 -21.99 69.02 19.91
CA SER A 21 -21.86 69.89 21.09
C SER A 21 -23.13 69.95 21.94
N GLU A 22 -24.28 69.50 21.42
CA GLU A 22 -25.57 69.44 22.14
C GLU A 22 -25.82 68.13 22.90
N ILE A 23 -24.93 67.13 22.75
CA ILE A 23 -25.04 65.82 23.41
C ILE A 23 -24.34 65.89 24.78
N THR A 24 -25.04 65.54 25.87
CA THR A 24 -24.56 65.49 27.26
C THR A 24 -24.78 64.09 27.83
N ALA A 25 -24.11 63.75 28.94
CA ALA A 25 -24.31 62.45 29.60
C ALA A 25 -25.79 62.16 29.94
N SER A 26 -26.58 63.20 30.17
CA SER A 26 -28.00 63.13 30.55
C SER A 26 -28.99 63.00 29.39
N ASN A 27 -28.63 63.31 28.14
CA ASN A 27 -29.58 63.36 27.00
C ASN A 27 -29.22 62.43 25.83
N ILE A 28 -28.19 61.60 26.00
CA ILE A 28 -27.55 60.78 24.96
C ILE A 28 -28.48 59.73 24.31
N LYS A 29 -29.44 59.19 25.07
CA LYS A 29 -30.41 58.17 24.62
C LYS A 29 -31.44 58.71 23.62
N GLU A 30 -31.91 59.93 23.86
CA GLU A 30 -32.99 60.58 23.09
C GLU A 30 -32.47 61.14 21.75
N LYS A 31 -31.28 61.76 21.76
CA LYS A 31 -30.66 62.33 20.55
C LYS A 31 -30.11 61.28 19.58
N LEU A 32 -29.75 60.08 20.06
CA LEU A 32 -29.26 58.95 19.25
C LEU A 32 -30.34 57.91 18.90
N GLY A 33 -31.57 58.06 19.42
CA GLY A 33 -32.70 57.19 19.08
C GLY A 33 -32.57 55.73 19.53
N VAL A 34 -31.79 55.44 20.58
CA VAL A 34 -31.54 54.07 21.06
C VAL A 34 -32.75 53.53 21.83
N LYS A 35 -33.28 52.37 21.40
CA LYS A 35 -34.41 51.67 22.03
C LYS A 35 -33.90 50.48 22.86
N ASN A 36 -34.41 50.30 24.09
CA ASN A 36 -33.88 49.35 25.09
C ASN A 36 -34.50 47.93 25.07
N THR A 37 -35.22 47.54 24.02
CA THR A 37 -36.17 46.42 24.12
C THR A 37 -35.59 45.02 24.22
N ASN A 38 -34.38 44.74 23.69
CA ASN A 38 -33.79 43.38 23.68
C ASN A 38 -32.87 43.09 24.89
N TYR A 39 -32.98 43.89 25.96
CA TYR A 39 -31.99 43.95 27.02
C TYR A 39 -32.61 44.37 28.37
N SER A 40 -32.36 43.58 29.41
CA SER A 40 -32.67 43.84 30.82
C SER A 40 -31.95 45.08 31.42
N TYR A 41 -30.88 45.59 30.80
CA TYR A 41 -30.14 46.79 31.23
C TYR A 41 -29.38 47.43 30.06
N VAL A 42 -29.35 48.78 29.93
CA VAL A 42 -28.57 49.54 28.91
C VAL A 42 -27.88 50.80 29.48
N GLU A 43 -26.55 50.93 29.37
CA GLU A 43 -25.76 52.10 29.85
C GLU A 43 -24.89 52.76 28.75
N MET A 44 -24.71 54.09 28.80
CA MET A 44 -23.92 54.90 27.84
C MET A 44 -23.16 56.07 28.53
N THR A 45 -21.97 56.45 28.05
CA THR A 45 -21.13 57.54 28.61
C THR A 45 -20.44 58.40 27.52
N LYS A 46 -20.23 59.71 27.74
CA LYS A 46 -19.58 60.65 26.79
C LYS A 46 -18.20 61.09 27.29
N GLU A 47 -17.18 61.08 26.43
CA GLU A 47 -15.84 61.62 26.74
C GLU A 47 -15.68 63.07 26.23
N ASN A 48 -15.09 63.92 27.06
CA ASN A 48 -15.17 65.38 26.90
C ASN A 48 -14.16 66.00 25.91
N GLU A 49 -13.13 65.27 25.43
CA GLU A 49 -12.10 65.82 24.53
C GLU A 49 -12.32 65.51 23.03
N THR A 50 -13.16 64.51 22.68
CA THR A 50 -13.18 63.89 21.34
C THR A 50 -14.55 63.84 20.66
N ASN A 51 -15.62 64.37 21.30
CA ASN A 51 -17.00 64.34 20.78
C ASN A 51 -17.54 62.93 20.45
N ALA A 52 -17.05 61.88 21.12
CA ALA A 52 -17.52 60.50 20.94
C ALA A 52 -18.55 60.05 22.01
N VAL A 53 -19.39 59.08 21.66
CA VAL A 53 -20.38 58.42 22.55
C VAL A 53 -20.02 56.93 22.73
N LEU A 54 -19.96 56.46 23.98
CA LEU A 54 -19.70 55.06 24.35
C LEU A 54 -20.98 54.36 24.84
N LEU A 55 -21.14 53.08 24.48
CA LEU A 55 -22.20 52.18 24.97
C LEU A 55 -21.55 51.09 25.86
N SER A 56 -22.01 50.94 27.10
CA SER A 56 -21.20 50.39 28.19
C SER A 56 -21.75 49.11 28.84
N LEU A 57 -23.04 48.76 28.70
CA LEU A 57 -23.60 47.49 29.21
C LEU A 57 -24.97 47.19 28.58
N LEU A 58 -25.17 45.97 28.08
CA LEU A 58 -26.41 45.40 27.53
C LEU A 58 -26.58 44.00 28.15
N ILE A 59 -27.51 43.82 29.10
CA ILE A 59 -27.73 42.53 29.78
C ILE A 59 -28.97 41.88 29.16
N GLY A 60 -28.82 40.73 28.52
CA GLY A 60 -29.92 39.88 27.99
C GLY A 60 -30.00 38.59 28.80
N LYS A 61 -31.11 37.85 28.72
CA LYS A 61 -31.46 36.84 29.73
C LYS A 61 -30.84 35.42 29.59
N GLY A 62 -30.05 35.05 28.56
CA GLY A 62 -29.29 33.76 28.52
C GLY A 62 -28.37 33.53 27.27
N GLN A 63 -27.42 32.56 27.35
CA GLN A 63 -26.13 32.34 26.60
C GLN A 63 -26.25 32.13 25.06
N TRP A 64 -25.56 32.79 24.11
CA TRP A 64 -24.26 33.50 23.96
C TRP A 64 -23.01 32.61 24.01
N ASP A 65 -22.64 31.94 22.92
CA ASP A 65 -21.21 31.68 22.71
C ASP A 65 -20.78 31.71 21.24
N GLY A 66 -19.67 32.44 21.04
CA GLY A 66 -18.90 32.48 19.82
C GLY A 66 -19.08 33.69 18.91
N LEU A 67 -19.20 34.97 19.29
CA LEU A 67 -19.25 36.04 18.26
C LEU A 67 -18.49 37.34 18.60
N LYS A 68 -18.15 38.12 17.56
CA LYS A 68 -17.30 39.33 17.43
C LYS A 68 -17.80 40.17 16.23
N ALA A 69 -17.97 41.49 16.23
CA ALA A 69 -18.30 42.30 15.01
C ALA A 69 -17.21 43.27 14.63
N CYS A 70 -17.44 43.77 13.42
CA CYS A 70 -16.65 44.71 12.66
C CYS A 70 -17.58 45.81 12.03
N GLY A 71 -17.12 46.98 11.55
CA GLY A 71 -17.92 48.06 10.90
C GLY A 71 -17.66 49.58 11.18
N THR A 72 -18.55 50.50 10.79
CA THR A 72 -18.52 51.92 11.25
C THR A 72 -19.81 52.29 12.02
N TYR A 73 -19.99 53.51 12.58
CA TYR A 73 -21.24 53.90 13.29
C TYR A 73 -22.52 53.78 12.45
N ARG A 74 -22.42 53.80 11.11
CA ARG A 74 -23.55 53.49 10.23
C ARG A 74 -23.70 51.99 9.94
N ASP A 75 -22.62 51.20 10.07
CA ASP A 75 -22.49 49.86 9.44
C ASP A 75 -21.76 48.79 10.33
N MET A 76 -22.22 48.55 11.56
CA MET A 76 -21.61 47.60 12.54
C MET A 76 -22.21 46.16 12.45
N ILE A 77 -21.43 45.04 12.49
CA ILE A 77 -21.88 43.65 12.11
C ILE A 77 -21.19 42.39 12.77
N VAL A 78 -21.80 41.49 13.59
CA VAL A 78 -21.02 40.33 14.18
C VAL A 78 -20.79 39.19 13.22
N VAL A 79 -19.62 38.60 13.41
CA VAL A 79 -19.06 37.32 13.03
C VAL A 79 -18.88 36.38 14.22
N ASP A 80 -18.67 35.09 13.98
CA ASP A 80 -18.56 34.05 15.00
C ASP A 80 -17.08 33.65 15.28
N LEU A 81 -16.66 33.48 16.54
CA LEU A 81 -15.30 33.13 16.97
C LEU A 81 -14.97 31.63 16.90
N ASN A 82 -15.97 30.76 16.70
CA ASN A 82 -15.72 29.35 16.40
C ASN A 82 -15.30 29.14 14.92
N ASN A 83 -15.31 30.22 14.11
CA ASN A 83 -15.22 30.16 12.64
C ASN A 83 -13.93 30.73 11.99
N GLN A 84 -12.81 30.89 12.73
CA GLN A 84 -11.46 31.25 12.21
C GLN A 84 -11.34 32.38 11.14
N GLU A 85 -12.36 33.21 10.89
CA GLU A 85 -12.23 34.41 10.06
C GLU A 85 -11.54 35.53 10.83
N SER A 86 -10.37 35.92 10.33
CA SER A 86 -9.69 37.13 10.76
C SER A 86 -10.33 38.37 10.12
N CYS A 87 -10.58 39.40 10.94
CA CYS A 87 -10.99 40.73 10.48
C CYS A 87 -10.12 41.22 9.30
N PRO A 88 -10.70 41.75 8.20
CA PRO A 88 -9.93 42.34 7.11
C PRO A 88 -9.05 43.50 7.61
N SER A 89 -7.86 43.66 7.04
CA SER A 89 -6.88 44.68 7.40
C SER A 89 -7.44 46.11 7.52
N ASP A 90 -7.02 46.81 8.58
CA ASP A 90 -6.82 48.26 8.66
C ASP A 90 -7.87 49.19 8.05
N GLN A 91 -8.96 49.40 8.79
CA GLN A 91 -9.26 50.67 9.48
C GLN A 91 -10.76 50.71 9.78
N TYR A 92 -11.08 50.75 11.08
CA TYR A 92 -12.43 50.92 11.67
C TYR A 92 -13.37 49.74 11.51
N THR A 93 -13.43 48.89 12.55
CA THR A 93 -14.43 47.83 12.66
C THR A 93 -14.82 47.40 14.13
N PRO A 94 -16.07 47.63 14.66
CA PRO A 94 -16.55 47.19 16.00
C PRO A 94 -17.66 46.11 16.06
N SER A 95 -17.87 45.50 17.26
CA SER A 95 -18.58 44.22 17.64
C SER A 95 -20.15 44.18 17.91
N VAL A 96 -21.04 43.25 17.38
CA VAL A 96 -22.57 43.12 17.30
C VAL A 96 -23.24 41.72 17.01
N GLU A 97 -23.71 40.95 18.03
CA GLU A 97 -24.53 39.67 17.99
C GLU A 97 -26.00 39.99 18.29
N ILE A 98 -27.07 39.25 17.95
CA ILE A 98 -27.51 38.04 17.21
C ILE A 98 -28.96 38.42 16.82
N THR A 99 -29.50 38.07 15.64
CA THR A 99 -30.97 38.09 15.43
C THR A 99 -31.45 36.89 14.60
N GLY A 100 -31.87 35.84 15.29
CA GLY A 100 -32.66 34.74 14.76
C GLY A 100 -33.79 34.43 15.74
N LYS A 101 -35.03 34.80 15.39
CA LYS A 101 -36.20 34.54 16.22
C LYS A 101 -36.48 33.04 16.28
N PHE A 102 -36.61 32.49 17.48
CA PHE A 102 -37.18 31.18 17.72
C PHE A 102 -38.66 31.14 17.22
N CYS A 103 -39.18 29.99 16.77
CA CYS A 103 -40.59 29.79 16.40
C CYS A 103 -41.54 29.65 17.64
N GLY A 104 -41.36 30.50 18.66
CA GLY A 104 -42.03 30.51 19.99
C GLY A 104 -41.21 30.26 21.30
N TRP A 105 -41.37 31.10 22.33
CA TRP A 105 -40.96 30.87 23.74
C TRP A 105 -39.58 31.36 24.17
N GLU A 106 -39.20 32.55 23.73
CA GLU A 106 -38.54 33.46 24.65
C GLU A 106 -39.16 34.86 24.62
N GLU A 107 -39.29 35.40 25.84
CA GLU A 107 -39.70 36.75 26.25
C GLU A 107 -41.16 37.17 26.10
N LEU A 108 -42.04 36.87 27.07
CA LEU A 108 -43.07 37.84 27.49
C LEU A 108 -43.40 37.72 28.99
N ASN A 109 -43.06 38.76 29.76
CA ASN A 109 -43.59 39.01 31.10
C ASN A 109 -45.10 39.36 31.08
N GLU A 110 -45.77 39.39 29.92
CA GLU A 110 -47.21 39.64 29.78
C GLU A 110 -47.81 38.77 28.65
N GLY A 111 -48.40 37.62 29.00
CA GLY A 111 -49.40 36.93 28.17
C GLY A 111 -48.88 35.87 27.19
N PHE A 112 -48.76 34.62 27.66
CA PHE A 112 -48.66 33.45 26.80
C PHE A 112 -49.99 33.16 26.12
N THR A 113 -50.09 33.32 24.80
CA THR A 113 -51.19 32.76 24.02
C THR A 113 -50.67 31.80 22.97
N LEU A 114 -51.40 30.69 22.79
CA LEU A 114 -51.18 29.71 21.71
C LEU A 114 -51.11 30.39 20.34
N GLU A 115 -51.83 31.51 20.16
CA GLU A 115 -51.84 32.32 18.95
C GLU A 115 -50.46 32.90 18.58
N ALA A 116 -49.71 33.45 19.55
CA ALA A 116 -48.39 34.02 19.29
C ALA A 116 -47.36 32.95 18.88
N ILE A 117 -47.47 31.75 19.45
CA ILE A 117 -46.61 30.60 19.14
C ILE A 117 -46.93 30.10 17.72
N LEU A 118 -48.20 30.00 17.37
CA LEU A 118 -48.65 29.63 16.04
C LEU A 118 -48.27 30.66 14.98
N GLU A 119 -48.30 31.96 15.32
CA GLU A 119 -47.84 33.04 14.44
C GLU A 119 -46.33 32.93 14.17
N ALA A 120 -45.52 32.69 15.20
CA ALA A 120 -44.09 32.50 15.06
C ALA A 120 -43.75 31.26 14.20
N TYR A 121 -44.46 30.14 14.44
CA TYR A 121 -44.36 28.95 13.58
C TYR A 121 -44.69 29.26 12.11
N ASN A 122 -45.76 30.02 11.84
CA ASN A 122 -46.21 30.29 10.47
C ASN A 122 -45.24 31.20 9.69
N ASN A 123 -44.61 32.16 10.36
CA ASN A 123 -43.84 33.23 9.72
C ASN A 123 -42.34 32.95 9.57
N HIS A 124 -41.83 31.84 10.12
CA HIS A 124 -40.40 31.51 10.10
C HIS A 124 -40.14 30.14 9.48
N ASP A 125 -39.25 30.08 8.50
CA ASP A 125 -38.81 28.83 7.87
C ASP A 125 -37.69 28.14 8.67
N THR A 126 -36.97 28.89 9.50
CA THR A 126 -35.98 28.36 10.45
C THR A 126 -36.35 28.76 11.87
N CYS A 127 -36.40 27.77 12.75
CA CYS A 127 -36.65 27.88 14.17
C CYS A 127 -35.35 27.50 14.90
N TYR A 128 -34.82 28.37 15.74
CA TYR A 128 -33.62 28.04 16.52
C TYR A 128 -33.99 27.08 17.67
N VAL A 129 -33.05 26.37 18.27
CA VAL A 129 -33.27 25.57 19.49
C VAL A 129 -32.15 25.90 20.46
N THR A 130 -32.51 26.56 21.55
CA THR A 130 -31.59 27.21 22.52
C THR A 130 -31.66 26.61 23.92
N SER A 131 -32.79 26.00 24.28
CA SER A 131 -33.11 25.54 25.64
C SER A 131 -33.90 24.23 25.64
N VAL A 132 -34.15 23.69 26.83
CA VAL A 132 -35.04 22.55 27.02
C VAL A 132 -36.51 22.94 26.77
N ASP A 133 -36.91 24.14 27.15
CA ASP A 133 -38.25 24.70 26.93
C ASP A 133 -38.65 24.61 25.45
N ASP A 134 -37.71 24.92 24.56
CA ASP A 134 -37.86 24.85 23.12
C ASP A 134 -38.18 23.44 22.61
N LEU A 135 -37.41 22.43 23.06
CA LEU A 135 -37.61 21.03 22.69
C LEU A 135 -38.99 20.53 23.14
N VAL A 136 -39.41 20.91 24.36
CA VAL A 136 -40.73 20.57 24.90
C VAL A 136 -41.84 21.30 24.14
N GLY A 137 -41.64 22.57 23.79
CA GLY A 137 -42.55 23.35 22.97
C GLY A 137 -42.77 22.73 21.59
N ILE A 138 -41.70 22.28 20.94
CA ILE A 138 -41.76 21.55 19.66
C ILE A 138 -42.55 20.25 19.82
N SER A 139 -42.26 19.46 20.87
CA SER A 139 -43.02 18.24 21.17
C SER A 139 -44.52 18.52 21.30
N LYS A 140 -44.91 19.59 22.00
CA LYS A 140 -46.31 20.00 22.15
C LYS A 140 -46.94 20.41 20.83
N LEU A 141 -46.26 21.23 20.02
CA LEU A 141 -46.75 21.69 18.71
C LEU A 141 -47.02 20.54 17.74
N VAL A 142 -46.11 19.58 17.67
CA VAL A 142 -46.28 18.40 16.80
C VAL A 142 -47.40 17.51 17.36
N ASN A 143 -47.36 17.19 18.65
CA ASN A 143 -48.23 16.18 19.24
C ASN A 143 -49.67 16.65 19.45
N GLN A 144 -49.88 17.91 19.83
CA GLN A 144 -51.18 18.44 20.26
C GLN A 144 -51.78 19.44 19.27
N GLU A 145 -50.96 20.19 18.52
CA GLU A 145 -51.42 21.27 17.62
C GLU A 145 -51.33 20.89 16.13
N SER A 146 -50.99 19.64 15.80
CA SER A 146 -50.84 19.14 14.43
C SER A 146 -49.93 20.01 13.54
N ARG A 147 -48.87 20.58 14.13
CA ARG A 147 -47.83 21.32 13.41
C ARG A 147 -46.64 20.40 13.16
N THR A 148 -46.56 19.84 11.95
CA THR A 148 -45.57 18.81 11.60
C THR A 148 -44.18 19.35 11.26
N PHE A 149 -44.03 20.68 11.12
CA PHE A 149 -42.80 21.36 10.67
C PHE A 149 -42.37 21.02 9.23
N GLU A 150 -43.30 20.56 8.39
CA GLU A 150 -43.01 20.33 6.96
C GLU A 150 -42.43 21.59 6.29
N ASN A 151 -41.33 21.42 5.55
CA ASN A 151 -40.53 22.48 4.92
C ASN A 151 -39.91 23.52 5.87
N LYS A 152 -39.81 23.22 7.18
CA LYS A 152 -39.15 24.07 8.17
C LYS A 152 -37.91 23.40 8.74
N THR A 153 -36.96 24.22 9.19
CA THR A 153 -35.71 23.79 9.82
C THR A 153 -35.69 24.16 11.30
N LEU A 154 -35.48 23.20 12.17
CA LEU A 154 -35.08 23.37 13.56
C LEU A 154 -33.55 23.40 13.61
N LEU A 155 -32.95 24.51 14.01
CA LEU A 155 -31.49 24.70 14.05
C LEU A 155 -31.02 24.82 15.50
N MET A 156 -30.26 23.87 16.00
CA MET A 156 -29.68 23.98 17.34
C MET A 156 -28.58 25.04 17.38
N VAL A 157 -28.57 25.84 18.45
CA VAL A 157 -27.51 26.85 18.67
C VAL A 157 -26.74 26.62 19.95
N ASN A 158 -27.37 26.00 20.94
CA ASN A 158 -26.76 25.67 22.23
C ASN A 158 -26.66 24.16 22.41
N ASN A 159 -25.64 23.74 23.17
CA ASN A 159 -25.66 22.42 23.78
C ASN A 159 -26.73 22.39 24.87
N ILE A 160 -27.51 21.32 24.91
CA ILE A 160 -28.62 21.13 25.84
C ILE A 160 -28.28 19.97 26.76
N ASP A 161 -28.16 20.24 28.04
CA ASP A 161 -28.08 19.21 29.07
C ASP A 161 -29.40 19.19 29.85
N ILE A 162 -30.17 18.11 29.70
CA ILE A 162 -31.46 17.96 30.38
C ILE A 162 -31.30 17.98 31.91
N SER A 163 -30.15 17.58 32.43
CA SER A 163 -29.86 17.56 33.86
C SER A 163 -29.32 18.88 34.42
N ASN A 164 -29.14 19.91 33.59
CA ASN A 164 -28.63 21.21 33.98
C ASN A 164 -29.74 22.27 33.95
N SER A 165 -30.13 22.79 35.11
CA SER A 165 -31.18 23.81 35.23
C SER A 165 -30.89 25.11 34.45
N ASN A 166 -29.62 25.41 34.13
CA ASN A 166 -29.27 26.59 33.33
C ASN A 166 -29.66 26.47 31.85
N ASN A 167 -29.98 25.27 31.37
CA ASN A 167 -30.49 25.05 30.02
C ASN A 167 -32.01 25.25 29.91
N TYR A 168 -32.65 25.69 30.99
CA TYR A 168 -34.08 26.00 31.07
C TYR A 168 -34.27 27.50 31.24
N TYR A 169 -35.09 28.11 30.38
CA TYR A 169 -35.44 29.52 30.51
C TYR A 169 -36.55 29.75 31.53
N ALA A 170 -37.50 28.82 31.58
CA ALA A 170 -38.63 28.88 32.48
C ALA A 170 -38.66 27.66 33.40
N ASP A 171 -37.54 27.41 34.10
CA ASP A 171 -37.37 26.29 35.03
C ASP A 171 -38.57 26.16 36.01
N ASP A 172 -38.93 27.24 36.70
CA ASP A 172 -40.05 27.27 37.66
C ASP A 172 -41.47 27.24 37.01
N SER A 173 -41.57 27.11 35.69
CA SER A 173 -42.84 27.21 34.97
C SER A 173 -43.62 25.90 34.98
N ILE A 174 -44.86 25.98 35.45
CA ILE A 174 -45.86 24.90 35.36
C ILE A 174 -46.62 24.91 34.01
N TYR A 175 -46.23 25.76 33.06
CA TYR A 175 -47.01 26.03 31.86
C TYR A 175 -47.17 24.79 30.96
N PHE A 176 -46.11 23.98 30.85
CA PHE A 176 -46.13 22.81 29.98
C PHE A 176 -47.04 21.70 30.50
N GLY A 177 -47.48 21.80 31.76
CA GLY A 177 -48.28 20.82 32.45
C GLY A 177 -47.47 19.59 32.85
N ASP A 178 -48.19 18.54 33.21
CA ASP A 178 -47.64 17.23 33.59
C ASP A 178 -47.11 16.50 32.33
N ILE A 179 -45.81 16.66 32.05
CA ILE A 179 -45.11 16.05 30.90
C ILE A 179 -44.72 14.61 31.25
N ASN A 180 -44.24 14.43 32.49
CA ASN A 180 -43.78 13.15 33.01
C ASN A 180 -44.94 12.18 33.32
N ASN A 181 -46.18 12.66 33.25
CA ASN A 181 -47.43 11.93 33.42
C ASN A 181 -47.47 11.14 34.75
N ASP A 182 -47.00 11.74 35.83
CA ASP A 182 -47.06 11.21 37.19
C ASP A 182 -48.28 11.69 37.99
N GLY A 183 -49.08 12.59 37.40
CA GLY A 183 -50.29 13.15 37.99
C GLY A 183 -50.07 14.42 38.82
N VAL A 184 -48.84 14.92 38.90
CA VAL A 184 -48.47 16.18 39.56
C VAL A 184 -47.92 17.13 38.51
N ILE A 185 -48.29 18.42 38.58
CA ILE A 185 -47.69 19.45 37.73
C ILE A 185 -46.55 20.09 38.52
N GLU A 186 -45.33 19.93 38.02
CA GLU A 186 -44.10 20.39 38.65
C GLU A 186 -43.37 21.45 37.82
N THR A 187 -42.18 21.85 38.28
CA THR A 187 -41.26 22.68 37.49
C THR A 187 -40.82 21.93 36.24
N LEU A 188 -40.52 22.65 35.16
CA LEU A 188 -40.15 22.02 33.89
C LEU A 188 -38.89 21.14 34.04
N PHE A 189 -37.93 21.53 34.88
CA PHE A 189 -36.78 20.69 35.19
C PHE A 189 -37.15 19.39 35.89
N GLN A 190 -38.05 19.42 36.87
CA GLN A 190 -38.54 18.22 37.55
C GLN A 190 -39.30 17.30 36.60
N GLU A 191 -40.19 17.85 35.78
CA GLU A 191 -40.93 17.14 34.73
C GLU A 191 -39.98 16.44 33.73
N MET A 192 -38.84 17.04 33.44
CA MET A 192 -37.88 16.52 32.47
C MET A 192 -36.88 15.50 33.05
N THR A 193 -36.67 15.52 34.36
CA THR A 193 -35.65 14.68 35.05
C THR A 193 -36.24 13.59 35.95
N THR A 194 -37.56 13.56 36.15
CA THR A 194 -38.27 12.57 36.97
C THR A 194 -39.43 11.91 36.21
N GLY A 195 -40.12 10.97 36.85
CA GLY A 195 -41.28 10.28 36.27
C GLY A 195 -40.95 9.67 34.89
N LYS A 196 -41.81 9.91 33.90
CA LYS A 196 -41.58 9.49 32.51
C LYS A 196 -40.64 10.39 31.70
N GLY A 197 -40.27 11.57 32.21
CA GLY A 197 -39.39 12.51 31.52
C GLY A 197 -39.94 13.03 30.20
N PHE A 198 -39.02 13.34 29.28
CA PHE A 198 -39.32 13.97 28.00
C PHE A 198 -40.39 13.21 27.21
N ARG A 199 -41.26 13.96 26.54
CA ARG A 199 -42.29 13.42 25.65
C ARG A 199 -41.79 13.41 24.21
N PRO A 200 -41.67 12.23 23.55
CA PRO A 200 -41.17 12.13 22.18
C PRO A 200 -41.87 13.08 21.20
N ILE A 201 -41.12 13.68 20.27
CA ILE A 201 -41.65 14.57 19.23
C ILE A 201 -42.28 13.73 18.11
N GLY A 202 -43.57 13.91 17.88
CA GLY A 202 -44.30 13.21 16.82
C GLY A 202 -44.99 11.93 17.27
N THR A 203 -46.14 11.67 16.65
CA THR A 203 -46.98 10.49 16.85
C THR A 203 -47.25 9.80 15.52
N SER A 204 -47.99 8.67 15.55
CA SER A 204 -48.46 8.01 14.32
C SER A 204 -49.45 8.83 13.49
N ILE A 205 -50.08 9.84 14.10
CA ILE A 205 -51.04 10.73 13.43
C ILE A 205 -50.33 12.01 12.95
N ASN A 206 -49.56 12.62 13.86
CA ASN A 206 -48.79 13.83 13.61
C ASN A 206 -47.29 13.48 13.65
N SER A 207 -46.75 12.90 12.58
CA SER A 207 -45.30 12.69 12.50
C SER A 207 -44.58 14.01 12.31
N PHE A 208 -43.36 14.13 12.83
CA PHE A 208 -42.47 15.23 12.43
C PHE A 208 -42.20 15.11 10.92
N GLN A 209 -42.07 16.24 10.22
CA GLN A 209 -41.86 16.31 8.76
C GLN A 209 -40.83 17.39 8.39
N GLY A 210 -40.18 18.02 9.38
CA GLY A 210 -39.21 19.08 9.17
C GLY A 210 -37.76 18.58 9.16
N THR A 211 -36.83 19.52 9.09
CA THR A 211 -35.41 19.26 9.27
C THR A 211 -35.01 19.62 10.69
N LEU A 212 -34.35 18.72 11.44
CA LEU A 212 -33.56 19.07 12.62
C LEU A 212 -32.08 19.09 12.22
N ASP A 213 -31.49 20.27 12.23
CA ASP A 213 -30.07 20.49 12.05
C ASP A 213 -29.44 20.74 13.43
N GLY A 214 -28.70 19.76 13.91
CA GLY A 214 -28.00 19.80 15.20
C GLY A 214 -26.84 20.78 15.22
N ASN A 215 -26.31 21.24 14.09
CA ASN A 215 -25.27 22.26 14.03
C ASN A 215 -24.06 21.99 14.95
N LEU A 216 -23.62 20.71 15.01
CA LEU A 216 -22.57 20.21 15.91
C LEU A 216 -22.88 20.36 17.41
N LYS A 217 -24.13 20.62 17.78
CA LYS A 217 -24.57 20.75 19.17
C LYS A 217 -24.96 19.39 19.74
N THR A 218 -24.83 19.33 21.05
CA THR A 218 -25.07 18.12 21.84
C THR A 218 -26.37 18.23 22.64
N ILE A 219 -27.17 17.16 22.65
CA ILE A 219 -28.17 16.90 23.69
C ILE A 219 -27.61 15.85 24.65
N SER A 220 -27.43 16.20 25.91
CA SER A 220 -26.91 15.29 26.94
C SER A 220 -27.98 14.93 27.96
N ASN A 221 -27.86 13.72 28.50
CA ASN A 221 -28.68 13.22 29.60
C ASN A 221 -30.19 13.17 29.25
N LEU A 222 -30.52 12.91 27.98
CA LEU A 222 -31.90 12.81 27.51
C LEU A 222 -32.62 11.65 28.22
N TYR A 223 -33.59 11.99 29.06
CA TYR A 223 -34.28 11.05 29.93
C TYR A 223 -35.73 10.80 29.45
N ILE A 224 -36.03 9.57 29.03
CA ILE A 224 -37.38 9.13 28.61
C ILE A 224 -37.69 7.77 29.21
N LYS A 225 -38.50 7.72 30.29
CA LYS A 225 -38.90 6.47 30.95
C LYS A 225 -40.38 6.18 30.80
N ARG A 226 -40.77 5.69 29.63
CA ARG A 226 -42.16 5.42 29.24
C ARG A 226 -42.40 3.92 29.05
N PRO A 227 -42.26 3.08 30.10
CA PRO A 227 -42.21 1.62 29.98
C PRO A 227 -43.48 0.97 29.40
N THR A 228 -44.61 1.67 29.42
CA THR A 228 -45.88 1.19 28.85
C THR A 228 -46.21 1.80 27.48
N GLU A 229 -45.33 2.63 26.92
CA GLU A 229 -45.55 3.34 25.66
C GLU A 229 -44.57 2.84 24.58
N SER A 230 -45.03 2.78 23.33
CA SER A 230 -44.18 2.47 22.18
C SER A 230 -43.74 3.76 21.48
N ARG A 231 -42.78 3.65 20.56
CA ARG A 231 -42.26 4.78 19.76
C ARG A 231 -41.52 5.78 20.63
N VAL A 232 -40.49 5.29 21.30
CA VAL A 232 -39.70 6.04 22.26
C VAL A 232 -38.38 6.45 21.61
N GLY A 233 -38.08 7.75 21.69
CA GLY A 233 -36.87 8.39 21.21
C GLY A 233 -37.03 9.91 21.30
N LEU A 234 -36.01 10.68 20.89
CA LEU A 234 -36.18 12.13 20.74
C LEU A 234 -37.41 12.44 19.86
N PHE A 235 -37.56 11.68 18.77
CA PHE A 235 -38.76 11.65 17.94
C PHE A 235 -39.54 10.35 18.16
N GLY A 236 -40.85 10.44 18.40
CA GLY A 236 -41.69 9.24 18.40
C GLY A 236 -41.84 8.68 16.98
N GLN A 237 -42.07 9.56 16.01
CA GLN A 237 -42.09 9.18 14.60
C GLN A 237 -41.59 10.33 13.69
N LEU A 238 -40.58 10.02 12.88
CA LEU A 238 -40.17 10.82 11.74
C LEU A 238 -40.99 10.41 10.51
N GLY A 239 -41.55 11.39 9.80
CA GLY A 239 -42.24 11.19 8.53
C GLY A 239 -41.30 11.22 7.32
N THR A 240 -41.83 10.96 6.13
CA THR A 240 -41.05 10.77 4.89
C THR A 240 -40.25 11.99 4.42
N HIS A 241 -40.64 13.20 4.86
CA HIS A 241 -39.92 14.44 4.55
C HIS A 241 -38.98 14.88 5.67
N SER A 242 -38.90 14.13 6.77
CA SER A 242 -38.04 14.48 7.89
C SER A 242 -36.57 14.30 7.54
N ILE A 243 -35.74 15.23 8.03
CA ILE A 243 -34.28 15.10 8.00
C ILE A 243 -33.76 15.40 9.41
N VAL A 244 -32.94 14.53 9.99
CA VAL A 244 -32.24 14.79 11.25
C VAL A 244 -30.75 14.66 10.96
N LYS A 245 -29.97 15.72 11.19
CA LYS A 245 -28.54 15.74 10.87
C LYS A 245 -27.69 16.55 11.84
N GLY A 246 -26.40 16.30 11.89
CA GLY A 246 -25.44 17.16 12.58
C GLY A 246 -25.57 17.21 14.10
N ILE A 247 -26.27 16.26 14.72
CA ILE A 247 -26.58 16.26 16.15
C ILE A 247 -25.78 15.21 16.91
N THR A 248 -25.34 15.54 18.12
CA THR A 248 -24.76 14.59 19.07
C THR A 248 -25.74 14.36 20.21
N ILE A 249 -26.08 13.11 20.55
CA ILE A 249 -26.89 12.76 21.72
C ILE A 249 -26.07 11.86 22.63
N LEU A 250 -25.74 12.33 23.84
CA LEU A 250 -24.91 11.59 24.81
C LEU A 250 -25.69 11.26 26.08
N ASN A 251 -25.34 10.14 26.70
CA ASN A 251 -25.91 9.68 27.96
C ASN A 251 -27.45 9.63 27.95
N ALA A 252 -28.06 9.27 26.82
CA ALA A 252 -29.51 9.09 26.78
C ALA A 252 -29.93 7.92 27.71
N ASP A 253 -31.04 8.03 28.43
CA ASP A 253 -31.65 6.95 29.22
C ASP A 253 -33.09 6.75 28.73
N MET A 254 -33.28 5.73 27.89
CA MET A 254 -34.51 5.44 27.16
C MET A 254 -35.16 4.18 27.70
N THR A 255 -36.44 4.21 28.05
CA THR A 255 -37.22 3.02 28.45
C THR A 255 -38.59 3.04 27.77
N GLY A 256 -38.98 1.95 27.09
CA GLY A 256 -40.26 1.80 26.39
C GLY A 256 -40.77 0.36 26.33
N ILE A 257 -41.98 0.13 25.80
CA ILE A 257 -42.54 -1.23 25.61
C ILE A 257 -42.16 -1.85 24.24
N GLY A 258 -41.61 -1.04 23.31
CA GLY A 258 -41.19 -1.44 21.96
C GLY A 258 -41.03 -0.24 21.01
N LEU A 259 -40.29 -0.41 19.90
CA LEU A 259 -39.91 0.67 18.96
C LEU A 259 -39.16 1.78 19.69
N VAL A 260 -38.03 1.42 20.31
CA VAL A 260 -37.20 2.32 21.11
C VAL A 260 -35.88 2.59 20.38
N GLY A 261 -35.53 3.86 20.20
CA GLY A 261 -34.20 4.28 19.75
C GLY A 261 -33.86 5.70 20.19
N ILE A 262 -32.57 6.05 20.20
CA ILE A 262 -32.12 7.33 20.77
C ILE A 262 -32.67 8.52 19.97
N ILE A 263 -32.53 8.48 18.63
CA ILE A 263 -33.04 9.56 17.76
C ILE A 263 -34.52 9.36 17.49
N SER A 264 -34.97 8.15 17.13
CA SER A 264 -36.38 7.93 16.81
C SER A 264 -36.96 6.60 17.26
N GLY A 265 -38.25 6.58 17.58
CA GLY A 265 -39.01 5.35 17.74
C GLY A 265 -39.27 4.67 16.40
N ILE A 266 -39.80 5.42 15.42
CA ILE A 266 -39.88 5.01 14.01
C ILE A 266 -39.29 6.09 13.10
N ASN A 267 -38.42 5.68 12.17
CA ASN A 267 -37.90 6.54 11.11
C ASN A 267 -38.54 6.22 9.75
N HIS A 268 -39.27 7.16 9.13
CA HIS A 268 -39.61 7.11 7.69
C HIS A 268 -38.81 8.14 6.87
N GLY A 269 -38.07 9.03 7.52
CA GLY A 269 -37.31 10.11 6.90
C GLY A 269 -35.83 9.76 6.73
N LYS A 270 -34.96 10.76 6.87
CA LYS A 270 -33.51 10.62 6.81
C LYS A 270 -32.89 11.00 8.16
N ILE A 271 -32.01 10.16 8.67
CA ILE A 271 -31.12 10.48 9.79
C ILE A 271 -29.70 10.38 9.26
N THR A 272 -28.97 11.50 9.25
CA THR A 272 -27.63 11.61 8.68
C THR A 272 -26.62 12.17 9.69
N ASP A 273 -25.34 11.84 9.53
CA ASP A 273 -24.19 12.54 10.12
C ASP A 273 -24.38 13.02 11.57
N SER A 274 -24.56 12.05 12.47
CA SER A 274 -24.92 12.27 13.87
C SER A 274 -24.18 11.31 14.79
N ILE A 275 -24.07 11.66 16.07
CA ILE A 275 -23.43 10.81 17.08
C ILE A 275 -24.46 10.45 18.15
N VAL A 276 -24.55 9.19 18.54
CA VAL A 276 -25.45 8.75 19.61
C VAL A 276 -24.75 7.88 20.64
N GLN A 277 -25.12 8.05 21.90
CA GLN A 277 -24.69 7.22 23.01
C GLN A 277 -25.77 7.21 24.09
N GLY A 278 -26.06 6.04 24.64
CA GLY A 278 -26.95 5.95 25.79
C GLY A 278 -27.24 4.55 26.25
N LYS A 279 -28.16 4.48 27.20
CA LYS A 279 -28.79 3.29 27.72
C LYS A 279 -30.19 3.16 27.15
N ILE A 280 -30.49 1.99 26.61
CA ILE A 280 -31.84 1.64 26.14
C ILE A 280 -32.32 0.45 26.96
N ASN A 281 -33.49 0.61 27.57
CA ASN A 281 -34.21 -0.42 28.30
C ASN A 281 -35.55 -0.70 27.61
N SER A 282 -36.07 -1.91 27.78
CA SER A 282 -37.42 -2.27 27.36
C SER A 282 -38.11 -3.07 28.44
N ASP A 283 -39.21 -2.54 28.97
CA ASP A 283 -40.00 -3.15 30.03
C ASP A 283 -41.23 -3.82 29.42
N LEU A 284 -41.05 -5.05 28.94
CA LEU A 284 -42.14 -5.86 28.41
C LEU A 284 -43.06 -6.37 29.52
N LEU A 285 -44.37 -6.16 29.35
CA LEU A 285 -45.39 -7.08 29.88
C LEU A 285 -45.52 -8.21 28.84
N GLU A 286 -45.15 -9.43 29.24
CA GLU A 286 -45.18 -10.70 28.48
C GLU A 286 -45.87 -10.68 27.08
N ALA A 287 -45.06 -10.90 26.03
CA ALA A 287 -45.38 -11.45 24.71
C ALA A 287 -46.82 -11.28 24.19
N GLN A 288 -47.06 -10.24 23.36
CA GLN A 288 -48.13 -10.27 22.37
C GLN A 288 -47.55 -10.64 20.99
N SER A 289 -48.06 -11.74 20.42
CA SER A 289 -47.53 -12.49 19.28
C SER A 289 -47.57 -11.79 17.92
N ASP A 290 -48.03 -10.55 17.83
CA ASP A 290 -48.39 -9.94 16.54
C ASP A 290 -47.53 -8.71 16.17
N ASN A 291 -46.55 -8.34 17.00
CA ASN A 291 -45.60 -7.26 16.68
C ASN A 291 -44.24 -7.56 17.33
N PRO A 292 -43.24 -8.07 16.58
CA PRO A 292 -41.96 -8.45 17.16
C PRO A 292 -41.25 -7.25 17.81
N GLU A 293 -40.56 -7.54 18.91
CA GLU A 293 -39.83 -6.64 19.80
C GLU A 293 -38.72 -5.88 19.05
N VAL A 294 -39.00 -4.71 18.47
CA VAL A 294 -37.96 -3.96 17.73
C VAL A 294 -37.35 -2.84 18.59
N ILE A 295 -36.07 -2.98 18.90
CA ILE A 295 -35.24 -1.97 19.58
C ILE A 295 -34.04 -1.67 18.68
N GLY A 296 -33.61 -0.42 18.63
CA GLY A 296 -32.44 0.01 17.87
C GLY A 296 -31.69 1.12 18.57
N ILE A 297 -30.37 1.17 18.42
CA ILE A 297 -29.57 2.23 19.06
C ILE A 297 -29.97 3.60 18.49
N VAL A 298 -30.04 3.72 17.16
CA VAL A 298 -30.39 4.98 16.49
C VAL A 298 -31.90 5.15 16.38
N SER A 299 -32.57 4.13 15.81
CA SER A 299 -34.02 4.13 15.62
C SER A 299 -34.63 2.80 16.00
N GLY A 300 -35.75 2.80 16.74
CA GLY A 300 -36.46 1.58 17.13
C GLY A 300 -36.98 0.76 15.96
N ASN A 301 -37.43 1.41 14.88
CA ASN A 301 -37.72 0.78 13.59
C ASN A 301 -37.33 1.75 12.48
N ASN A 302 -36.56 1.28 11.50
CA ASN A 302 -36.15 2.08 10.36
C ASN A 302 -36.83 1.63 9.07
N VAL A 303 -37.71 2.48 8.54
CA VAL A 303 -38.33 2.36 7.20
C VAL A 303 -37.70 3.38 6.22
N GLY A 304 -37.07 4.43 6.75
CA GLY A 304 -36.36 5.48 6.01
C GLY A 304 -34.87 5.19 5.83
N VAL A 305 -34.07 6.25 5.73
CA VAL A 305 -32.61 6.19 5.56
C VAL A 305 -31.92 6.55 6.87
N ILE A 306 -30.93 5.73 7.24
CA ILE A 306 -29.92 6.05 8.26
C ILE A 306 -28.57 5.95 7.56
N ASP A 307 -27.81 7.05 7.61
CA ASP A 307 -26.53 7.23 6.93
C ASP A 307 -25.60 8.06 7.83
N GLY A 308 -24.28 7.88 7.81
CA GLY A 308 -23.38 8.73 8.62
C GLY A 308 -23.57 8.74 10.15
N VAL A 309 -24.32 7.81 10.76
CA VAL A 309 -24.57 7.83 12.22
C VAL A 309 -23.59 6.96 12.99
N LEU A 310 -22.74 7.60 13.80
CA LEU A 310 -21.83 6.95 14.73
C LEU A 310 -22.52 6.68 16.08
N ALA A 311 -22.79 5.41 16.38
CA ALA A 311 -23.14 5.02 17.74
C ALA A 311 -21.90 4.66 18.55
N LEU A 312 -21.71 5.35 19.66
CA LEU A 312 -20.71 5.00 20.66
C LEU A 312 -21.24 3.85 21.53
N GLU A 313 -20.34 3.25 22.31
CA GLU A 313 -20.68 2.15 23.23
C GLU A 313 -21.91 2.50 24.09
N SER A 314 -22.97 1.72 23.91
CA SER A 314 -24.31 1.96 24.43
C SER A 314 -24.83 0.73 25.17
N GLU A 315 -25.49 0.92 26.31
CA GLU A 315 -26.06 -0.18 27.10
C GLU A 315 -27.36 -0.66 26.47
N LEU A 316 -27.40 -1.93 26.06
CA LEU A 316 -28.60 -2.61 25.59
C LEU A 316 -29.08 -3.67 26.60
N PRO A 317 -30.37 -4.01 26.64
CA PRO A 317 -30.91 -5.09 27.47
C PRO A 317 -30.32 -6.46 27.08
N GLU A 318 -30.03 -7.31 28.07
CA GLU A 318 -29.37 -8.62 27.88
C GLU A 318 -30.18 -9.64 27.04
N ASN A 319 -31.48 -9.43 26.80
CA ASN A 319 -32.40 -10.41 26.20
C ASN A 319 -33.06 -9.97 24.88
N ILE A 320 -32.42 -9.10 24.09
CA ILE A 320 -32.98 -8.68 22.79
C ILE A 320 -32.88 -9.81 21.75
N THR A 321 -34.02 -10.16 21.13
CA THR A 321 -34.08 -11.15 20.04
C THR A 321 -34.12 -10.53 18.64
N TRP A 322 -34.49 -9.25 18.52
CA TRP A 322 -34.56 -8.51 17.25
C TRP A 322 -34.06 -7.08 17.41
N LEU A 323 -33.13 -6.69 16.55
CA LEU A 323 -32.54 -5.36 16.52
C LEU A 323 -32.81 -4.79 15.12
N SER A 324 -33.36 -3.58 15.03
CA SER A 324 -33.54 -2.83 13.76
C SER A 324 -32.93 -1.45 13.98
N GLY A 325 -32.13 -0.93 13.03
CA GLY A 325 -31.55 0.42 13.15
C GLY A 325 -30.29 0.55 14.04
N GLY A 326 -29.36 -0.41 13.98
CA GLY A 326 -28.03 -0.34 14.60
C GLY A 326 -26.93 0.14 13.64
N SER A 327 -25.82 0.64 14.20
CA SER A 327 -24.82 1.49 13.52
C SER A 327 -23.68 0.77 12.80
N ILE A 328 -23.07 1.55 11.89
CA ILE A 328 -21.89 1.41 11.00
C ILE A 328 -22.15 0.69 9.65
N GLY A 329 -22.32 1.49 8.59
CA GLY A 329 -22.49 1.08 7.18
C GLY A 329 -23.66 1.81 6.50
N PRO A 330 -23.55 2.33 5.27
CA PRO A 330 -24.61 3.06 4.60
C PRO A 330 -25.60 2.05 4.06
N SER A 331 -26.83 2.22 4.51
CA SER A 331 -27.93 1.34 4.15
C SER A 331 -28.65 1.90 2.93
N ASN A 332 -28.40 1.34 1.75
CA ASN A 332 -29.29 1.50 0.60
C ASN A 332 -30.50 0.57 0.77
N GLY A 333 -31.35 0.86 1.77
CA GLY A 333 -32.69 0.29 1.94
C GLY A 333 -32.77 -1.21 2.27
N LEU A 334 -33.47 -1.53 3.37
CA LEU A 334 -33.68 -2.84 4.01
C LEU A 334 -32.49 -3.29 4.88
N SER A 335 -32.67 -3.12 6.20
CA SER A 335 -31.74 -3.53 7.24
C SER A 335 -31.57 -5.05 7.25
N GLU A 336 -30.55 -5.56 6.57
CA GLU A 336 -30.09 -6.93 6.77
C GLU A 336 -28.67 -6.95 7.32
N ASN A 337 -28.55 -7.63 8.47
CA ASN A 337 -27.34 -8.08 9.16
C ASN A 337 -26.57 -7.04 9.97
N PHE A 338 -26.96 -6.99 11.24
CA PHE A 338 -26.16 -6.54 12.37
C PHE A 338 -24.78 -7.20 12.37
N LEU A 339 -23.72 -6.41 12.21
CA LEU A 339 -22.40 -6.79 12.68
C LEU A 339 -22.16 -6.07 14.01
N ASN A 340 -22.48 -6.75 15.11
CA ASN A 340 -21.94 -6.39 16.41
C ASN A 340 -20.43 -6.68 16.35
N ILE A 341 -19.64 -5.67 16.01
CA ILE A 341 -18.20 -5.79 15.93
C ILE A 341 -17.67 -5.77 17.36
N ASP A 342 -17.52 -6.95 17.94
CA ASP A 342 -16.74 -7.13 19.17
C ASP A 342 -15.24 -6.96 18.86
N VAL A 343 -14.80 -5.72 18.57
CA VAL A 343 -13.43 -5.33 18.90
C VAL A 343 -13.46 -4.95 20.38
N GLU A 344 -12.52 -5.46 21.18
CA GLU A 344 -12.42 -5.16 22.63
C GLU A 344 -12.37 -3.65 22.97
N SER A 345 -12.19 -2.81 21.95
CA SER A 345 -12.45 -1.38 21.92
C SER A 345 -12.78 -0.96 20.49
N ILE A 346 -13.81 -0.15 20.25
CA ILE A 346 -14.06 0.41 18.91
C ILE A 346 -12.85 1.29 18.51
N PRO A 347 -12.21 1.09 17.34
CA PRO A 347 -11.01 1.84 16.99
C PRO A 347 -11.29 3.34 16.82
N ASN A 348 -10.40 4.19 17.32
CA ASN A 348 -10.35 5.61 16.95
C ASN A 348 -9.50 5.77 15.66
N ASP A 349 -9.98 5.14 14.59
CA ASP A 349 -9.38 5.16 13.26
C ASP A 349 -10.44 5.45 12.18
N ILE A 350 -10.36 6.60 11.54
CA ILE A 350 -11.25 7.05 10.46
C ILE A 350 -11.31 6.05 9.30
N ASN A 351 -10.22 5.33 9.03
CA ASN A 351 -10.15 4.32 7.96
C ASN A 351 -11.07 3.13 8.22
N PHE A 352 -11.35 2.86 9.50
CA PHE A 352 -12.32 1.84 9.92
C PHE A 352 -13.73 2.21 9.46
N TYR A 353 -14.10 3.48 9.63
CA TYR A 353 -15.47 3.94 9.44
C TYR A 353 -15.78 4.45 8.04
N GLU A 354 -14.78 4.65 7.19
CA GLU A 354 -14.96 5.12 5.82
C GLU A 354 -15.90 4.24 4.98
N TYR A 355 -16.14 3.00 5.38
CA TYR A 355 -17.16 2.18 4.72
C TYR A 355 -18.59 2.68 4.97
N GLY A 356 -18.87 3.50 5.98
CA GLY A 356 -20.24 3.95 6.27
C GLY A 356 -20.43 5.20 7.12
N LEU A 357 -19.40 6.01 7.29
CA LEU A 357 -19.52 7.40 7.69
C LEU A 357 -19.03 8.28 6.54
N ASP A 358 -19.59 9.47 6.42
CA ASP A 358 -19.00 10.52 5.59
C ASP A 358 -17.77 11.01 6.34
N THR A 359 -16.58 10.65 5.87
CA THR A 359 -15.34 11.06 6.53
C THR A 359 -14.59 12.09 5.72
N TRP A 360 -13.44 12.56 6.22
CA TRP A 360 -12.52 13.32 5.38
C TRP A 360 -12.17 12.57 4.08
N ILE A 361 -12.09 11.25 4.17
CA ILE A 361 -11.91 10.35 3.04
C ILE A 361 -13.29 10.22 2.41
N GLY A 362 -13.40 10.30 1.08
CA GLY A 362 -14.72 10.31 0.43
C GLY A 362 -15.44 11.66 0.48
N GLY A 363 -15.34 12.40 1.59
CA GLY A 363 -16.01 13.68 1.80
C GLY A 363 -17.50 13.55 2.11
N ASP A 364 -18.17 14.70 2.20
CA ASP A 364 -19.63 14.83 2.32
C ASP A 364 -20.28 14.35 1.02
N ASN A 365 -20.57 13.05 0.96
CA ASN A 365 -21.00 12.37 -0.26
C ASN A 365 -22.52 12.54 -0.48
N ASN A 366 -23.26 12.81 0.60
CA ASN A 366 -24.69 13.00 0.60
C ASN A 366 -25.08 14.50 0.52
N SER A 367 -24.09 15.39 0.56
CA SER A 367 -24.22 16.86 0.52
C SER A 367 -25.08 17.42 1.65
N ASP A 368 -25.03 16.79 2.82
CA ASP A 368 -25.79 17.22 3.99
C ASP A 368 -25.08 18.30 4.82
N GLY A 369 -23.80 18.56 4.51
CA GLY A 369 -22.96 19.59 5.11
C GLY A 369 -22.09 19.11 6.28
N TYR A 370 -22.02 17.82 6.56
CA TYR A 370 -21.25 17.25 7.66
C TYR A 370 -20.28 16.15 7.21
N TYR A 371 -19.21 15.95 7.99
CA TYR A 371 -18.27 14.85 7.81
C TYR A 371 -17.46 14.60 9.09
N PHE A 372 -16.92 13.40 9.26
CA PHE A 372 -16.03 13.03 10.35
C PHE A 372 -14.56 13.30 10.02
N ASP A 373 -13.81 13.82 10.98
CA ASP A 373 -12.35 13.99 10.88
C ASP A 373 -11.72 14.02 12.28
N TYR A 374 -10.39 14.00 12.37
CA TYR A 374 -9.71 14.16 13.64
C TYR A 374 -9.67 15.62 14.11
N ASN A 375 -9.84 15.82 15.40
CA ASN A 375 -9.48 17.08 16.08
C ASN A 375 -7.96 17.15 16.35
N SER A 376 -7.52 18.24 16.98
CA SER A 376 -6.10 18.44 17.31
C SER A 376 -5.54 17.45 18.34
N SER A 377 -6.39 16.76 19.12
CA SER A 377 -5.97 15.68 20.02
C SER A 377 -5.91 14.31 19.34
N GLY A 378 -6.23 14.21 18.05
CA GLY A 378 -6.26 12.95 17.31
C GLY A 378 -7.48 12.08 17.60
N THR A 379 -8.57 12.67 18.07
CA THR A 379 -9.86 12.02 18.31
C THR A 379 -10.81 12.33 17.15
N MET A 380 -11.51 11.33 16.64
CA MET A 380 -12.56 11.54 15.63
C MET A 380 -13.68 12.40 16.19
N VAL A 381 -14.10 13.40 15.41
CA VAL A 381 -15.20 14.33 15.71
C VAL A 381 -15.98 14.60 14.44
N LEU A 382 -17.26 14.95 14.61
CA LEU A 382 -18.07 15.47 13.51
C LEU A 382 -17.67 16.93 13.23
N ARG A 383 -17.56 17.29 11.95
CA ARG A 383 -17.26 18.63 11.44
C ARG A 383 -18.33 19.07 10.48
N LYS A 384 -18.45 20.38 10.35
CA LYS A 384 -19.35 21.04 9.40
C LYS A 384 -18.54 21.59 8.23
N VAL A 385 -18.97 21.29 7.01
CA VAL A 385 -18.30 21.70 5.77
C VAL A 385 -18.19 23.22 5.65
N SER A 386 -19.21 23.97 6.12
CA SER A 386 -19.19 25.44 6.09
C SER A 386 -18.07 26.05 6.93
N ASP A 387 -17.71 25.40 8.03
CA ASP A 387 -16.77 25.92 9.02
C ASP A 387 -15.36 25.35 8.77
N ASN A 388 -15.30 24.15 8.19
CA ASN A 388 -14.07 23.42 7.88
C ASN A 388 -14.15 22.90 6.44
N PRO A 389 -13.94 23.77 5.44
CA PRO A 389 -14.05 23.39 4.03
C PRO A 389 -12.98 22.35 3.65
N MET A 390 -13.36 21.41 2.79
CA MET A 390 -12.48 20.35 2.28
C MET A 390 -11.76 20.83 1.02
N ASP A 391 -10.89 21.81 1.19
CA ASP A 391 -10.18 22.43 0.08
C ASP A 391 -9.08 21.51 -0.46
N PHE A 392 -9.14 21.25 -1.76
CA PHE A 392 -8.09 20.52 -2.46
C PHE A 392 -6.98 21.49 -2.93
N ILE A 393 -5.96 21.65 -2.09
CA ILE A 393 -4.84 22.55 -2.35
C ILE A 393 -3.54 21.74 -2.31
N LEU A 394 -3.06 21.34 -3.49
CA LEU A 394 -1.73 20.75 -3.67
C LEU A 394 -0.95 21.55 -4.72
N SER A 395 0.38 21.54 -4.60
CA SER A 395 1.25 22.13 -5.63
C SER A 395 1.24 21.25 -6.88
N GLY A 396 1.18 21.87 -8.06
CA GLY A 396 0.99 21.18 -9.35
C GLY A 396 -0.46 21.27 -9.84
N ASN A 397 -0.75 20.72 -11.01
CA ASN A 397 -2.12 20.65 -11.57
C ASN A 397 -2.58 19.22 -11.87
N GLY A 398 -1.80 18.22 -11.43
CA GLY A 398 -2.13 16.81 -11.54
C GLY A 398 -1.87 16.20 -12.92
N THR A 399 -1.22 16.90 -13.85
CA THR A 399 -0.81 16.28 -15.13
C THR A 399 0.51 15.53 -14.97
N THR A 400 0.89 14.71 -15.95
CA THR A 400 2.21 14.06 -15.98
C THR A 400 3.37 15.06 -15.94
N GLU A 401 3.21 16.22 -16.58
CA GLU A 401 4.22 17.29 -16.64
C GLU A 401 4.28 18.12 -15.36
N SER A 402 3.16 18.21 -14.63
CA SER A 402 3.03 18.99 -13.39
C SER A 402 2.15 18.22 -12.38
N PRO A 403 2.68 17.10 -11.84
CA PRO A 403 1.92 16.24 -10.93
C PRO A 403 1.61 16.98 -9.62
N TYR A 404 0.56 16.54 -8.92
CA TYR A 404 0.32 16.99 -7.57
C TYR A 404 1.42 16.48 -6.64
N LEU A 405 2.15 17.40 -6.02
CA LEU A 405 3.30 17.06 -5.17
C LEU A 405 2.84 16.77 -3.74
N ILE A 406 3.32 15.66 -3.19
CA ILE A 406 3.05 15.23 -1.82
C ILE A 406 4.38 15.20 -1.06
N ASN A 407 4.56 16.15 -0.14
CA ASN A 407 5.81 16.36 0.59
C ASN A 407 5.75 15.90 2.04
N ASN A 408 4.54 15.72 2.59
CA ASN A 408 4.30 15.48 4.02
C ASN A 408 2.91 14.82 4.24
N ALA A 409 2.59 14.50 5.50
CA ALA A 409 1.33 13.83 5.89
C ALA A 409 0.07 14.69 5.63
N THR A 410 0.16 16.02 5.71
CA THR A 410 -0.95 16.93 5.38
C THR A 410 -1.24 16.91 3.88
N ASP A 411 -0.22 16.96 3.03
CA ASP A 411 -0.39 16.84 1.58
C ASP A 411 -1.02 15.47 1.23
N TRP A 412 -0.60 14.40 1.91
CA TRP A 412 -1.18 13.06 1.75
C TRP A 412 -2.68 13.05 2.09
N LYS A 413 -3.05 13.65 3.24
CA LYS A 413 -4.45 13.82 3.64
C LYS A 413 -5.26 14.58 2.58
N ILE A 414 -4.72 15.65 1.98
CA ILE A 414 -5.42 16.40 0.93
C ILE A 414 -5.61 15.56 -0.34
N ALA A 415 -4.62 14.71 -0.69
CA ALA A 415 -4.71 13.84 -1.86
C ALA A 415 -5.89 12.86 -1.81
N THR A 416 -6.35 12.47 -0.60
CA THR A 416 -7.50 11.54 -0.45
C THR A 416 -8.84 12.12 -0.91
N LEU A 417 -8.95 13.45 -1.07
CA LEU A 417 -10.18 14.11 -1.50
C LEU A 417 -10.47 13.96 -3.01
N ARG A 418 -9.45 13.73 -3.85
CA ARG A 418 -9.62 13.68 -5.32
C ARG A 418 -8.82 12.56 -5.99
N PRO A 419 -9.02 11.28 -5.63
CA PRO A 419 -8.27 10.16 -6.17
C PRO A 419 -8.78 9.73 -7.57
N ASN A 420 -9.08 10.68 -8.44
CA ASN A 420 -9.79 10.47 -9.72
C ASN A 420 -8.85 10.14 -10.88
N SER A 421 -9.42 9.57 -11.95
CA SER A 421 -8.68 9.30 -13.19
C SER A 421 -8.19 10.59 -13.85
N GLY A 422 -7.03 10.51 -14.49
CA GLY A 422 -6.38 11.64 -15.16
C GLY A 422 -5.48 12.49 -14.27
N TYR A 423 -5.46 12.26 -12.94
CA TYR A 423 -4.52 12.92 -12.04
C TYR A 423 -3.30 12.05 -11.70
N VAL A 424 -2.13 12.71 -11.66
CA VAL A 424 -0.85 12.15 -11.22
C VAL A 424 -0.45 12.80 -9.90
N PHE A 425 -0.18 11.98 -8.91
CA PHE A 425 0.35 12.35 -7.60
C PHE A 425 1.79 11.89 -7.51
N LYS A 426 2.70 12.71 -6.98
CA LYS A 426 4.12 12.38 -6.88
C LYS A 426 4.65 12.67 -5.48
N LEU A 427 5.23 11.65 -4.84
CA LEU A 427 5.96 11.84 -3.59
C LEU A 427 7.29 12.55 -3.87
N THR A 428 7.59 13.58 -3.10
CA THR A 428 8.85 14.33 -3.21
C THR A 428 9.80 14.05 -2.03
N ASN A 429 9.26 13.64 -0.89
CA ASN A 429 9.98 13.29 0.33
C ASN A 429 9.51 11.96 0.89
N ASP A 430 10.33 11.35 1.74
CA ASP A 430 9.87 10.31 2.64
C ASP A 430 8.90 10.91 3.66
N ILE A 431 7.85 10.16 4.02
CA ILE A 431 6.78 10.62 4.91
C ILE A 431 6.64 9.64 6.07
N ASP A 432 6.76 10.15 7.29
CA ASP A 432 6.61 9.39 8.53
C ASP A 432 5.30 9.75 9.23
N PHE A 433 4.47 8.73 9.52
CA PHE A 433 3.18 8.87 10.18
C PHE A 433 3.23 8.61 11.70
N THR A 434 4.41 8.51 12.32
CA THR A 434 4.53 8.28 13.78
C THR A 434 3.75 9.30 14.62
N THR A 435 3.75 10.57 14.22
CA THR A 435 3.07 11.66 14.94
C THR A 435 1.77 12.12 14.27
N ASN A 436 1.37 11.50 13.15
CA ASN A 436 0.25 11.94 12.32
C ASN A 436 -0.77 10.83 12.16
N LYS A 437 -2.05 11.16 12.16
CA LYS A 437 -3.08 10.19 11.77
C LYS A 437 -3.00 9.89 10.28
N PHE A 438 -3.22 8.63 9.93
CA PHE A 438 -3.18 8.18 8.55
C PHE A 438 -4.59 8.21 7.93
N TYR A 439 -4.67 8.58 6.65
CA TYR A 439 -5.88 8.60 5.86
C TYR A 439 -5.65 7.74 4.62
N GLN A 440 -6.45 6.70 4.43
CA GLN A 440 -6.31 5.78 3.30
C GLN A 440 -6.62 6.51 1.99
N LEU A 441 -5.81 6.23 0.97
CA LEU A 441 -6.04 6.76 -0.36
C LEU A 441 -6.96 5.80 -1.13
N GLY A 442 -8.09 6.28 -1.63
CA GLY A 442 -9.05 5.42 -2.32
C GLY A 442 -9.89 4.58 -1.36
N SER A 443 -11.19 4.82 -1.33
CA SER A 443 -12.16 4.10 -0.51
C SER A 443 -13.15 3.32 -1.38
N TYR A 444 -14.08 2.62 -0.74
CA TYR A 444 -15.15 1.92 -1.45
C TYR A 444 -16.03 2.89 -2.28
N TYR A 445 -16.37 4.06 -1.73
CA TYR A 445 -17.17 5.08 -2.42
C TYR A 445 -16.36 5.85 -3.45
N ILE A 446 -15.10 6.13 -3.15
CA ILE A 446 -14.21 6.86 -4.05
C ILE A 446 -12.92 6.06 -4.29
N PRO A 447 -12.94 5.09 -5.21
CA PRO A 447 -11.76 4.31 -5.55
C PRO A 447 -10.61 5.19 -6.04
N PHE A 448 -9.37 4.75 -5.81
CA PHE A 448 -8.21 5.38 -6.43
C PHE A 448 -8.12 5.01 -7.90
N ASN A 449 -8.33 5.98 -8.79
CA ASN A 449 -8.30 5.84 -10.24
C ASN A 449 -7.13 6.61 -10.90
N GLY A 450 -6.30 7.30 -10.11
CA GLY A 450 -5.18 8.11 -10.58
C GLY A 450 -3.87 7.35 -10.78
N VAL A 451 -2.76 8.10 -10.87
CA VAL A 451 -1.39 7.56 -10.83
C VAL A 451 -0.68 8.07 -9.58
N LEU A 452 -0.13 7.17 -8.76
CA LEU A 452 0.75 7.50 -7.65
C LEU A 452 2.18 7.13 -8.00
N GLU A 453 2.99 8.16 -8.26
CA GLU A 453 4.44 8.08 -8.44
C GLU A 453 5.12 8.18 -7.07
N GLY A 454 5.50 7.03 -6.52
CA GLY A 454 6.26 6.96 -5.28
C GLY A 454 7.65 7.56 -5.39
N ASN A 455 8.22 7.67 -6.60
CA ASN A 455 9.50 8.34 -6.85
C ASN A 455 10.64 7.84 -5.95
N THR A 456 10.63 6.54 -5.65
CA THR A 456 11.52 5.82 -4.70
C THR A 456 11.42 6.29 -3.25
N LYS A 457 10.42 7.12 -2.90
CA LYS A 457 10.20 7.62 -1.55
C LYS A 457 9.48 6.60 -0.68
N THR A 458 9.66 6.76 0.62
CA THR A 458 9.21 5.84 1.65
C THR A 458 8.07 6.43 2.46
N LEU A 459 6.98 5.67 2.61
CA LEU A 459 5.95 5.91 3.62
C LEU A 459 6.23 5.03 4.84
N SER A 460 6.34 5.62 6.02
CA SER A 460 6.73 4.90 7.23
C SER A 460 5.73 5.02 8.38
N ASN A 461 5.73 4.01 9.24
CA ASN A 461 5.01 3.99 10.53
C ASN A 461 3.49 4.22 10.37
N ILE A 462 2.92 3.66 9.31
CA ILE A 462 1.48 3.73 9.06
C ILE A 462 0.79 2.65 9.90
N ASN A 463 -0.28 3.03 10.59
CA ASN A 463 -1.19 2.08 11.23
C ASN A 463 -2.58 2.29 10.65
N VAL A 464 -3.19 1.21 10.15
CA VAL A 464 -4.56 1.17 9.64
C VAL A 464 -5.31 0.08 10.37
N ASP A 465 -6.38 0.46 11.06
CA ASP A 465 -7.41 -0.45 11.54
C ASP A 465 -8.63 -0.27 10.63
N GLY A 466 -8.81 -1.16 9.66
CA GLY A 466 -9.86 -1.07 8.64
C GLY A 466 -11.00 -2.06 8.86
N TYR A 467 -12.19 -1.69 8.40
CA TYR A 467 -13.36 -2.59 8.40
C TYR A 467 -13.37 -3.43 7.11
N TYR A 468 -13.59 -2.77 5.97
CA TYR A 468 -13.49 -3.35 4.62
C TYR A 468 -12.41 -2.62 3.81
N TYR A 469 -11.86 -3.27 2.78
CA TYR A 469 -10.93 -2.65 1.84
C TYR A 469 -9.70 -2.07 2.54
N SER A 470 -9.17 -2.78 3.53
CA SER A 470 -8.12 -2.29 4.41
C SER A 470 -6.75 -2.38 3.74
N GLY A 471 -6.14 -1.23 3.50
CA GLY A 471 -4.77 -1.06 3.03
C GLY A 471 -4.37 0.40 3.05
N ILE A 472 -3.09 0.69 2.81
CA ILE A 472 -2.62 2.09 2.65
C ILE A 472 -3.40 2.80 1.52
N ILE A 473 -3.75 2.03 0.49
CA ILE A 473 -4.63 2.42 -0.61
C ILE A 473 -5.82 1.46 -0.62
N GLY A 474 -6.97 1.85 -0.07
CA GLY A 474 -8.03 0.90 0.26
C GLY A 474 -8.59 0.16 -0.97
N TYR A 475 -9.15 0.92 -1.91
CA TYR A 475 -9.63 0.41 -3.21
C TYR A 475 -8.84 1.04 -4.36
N ASN A 476 -8.17 0.21 -5.16
CA ASN A 476 -7.36 0.63 -6.31
C ASN A 476 -7.95 0.19 -7.66
N ASN A 477 -8.17 1.15 -8.56
CA ASN A 477 -8.36 0.97 -10.01
C ASN A 477 -7.23 1.64 -10.83
N GLY A 478 -6.37 2.43 -10.17
CA GLY A 478 -5.35 3.27 -10.77
C GLY A 478 -4.00 2.57 -10.87
N THR A 479 -2.94 3.36 -11.02
CA THR A 479 -1.55 2.88 -11.08
C THR A 479 -0.75 3.39 -9.90
N ILE A 480 -0.04 2.51 -9.22
CA ILE A 480 0.88 2.82 -8.13
C ILE A 480 2.23 2.30 -8.56
N LYS A 481 3.27 3.15 -8.53
CA LYS A 481 4.61 2.72 -8.90
C LYS A 481 5.72 3.45 -8.19
N GLY A 482 6.84 2.76 -7.99
CA GLY A 482 8.05 3.36 -7.45
C GLY A 482 7.98 3.65 -5.94
N LEU A 483 7.26 2.84 -5.17
CA LEU A 483 6.88 3.15 -3.77
C LEU A 483 7.56 2.22 -2.75
N ASN A 484 8.12 2.81 -1.70
CA ASN A 484 8.61 2.07 -0.54
C ASN A 484 7.65 2.25 0.65
N ILE A 485 7.38 1.17 1.39
CA ILE A 485 6.61 1.18 2.65
C ILE A 485 7.47 0.54 3.74
N ASN A 486 7.54 1.16 4.92
CA ASN A 486 8.36 0.65 6.00
C ASN A 486 7.72 0.76 7.39
N SER A 487 7.92 -0.26 8.23
CA SER A 487 7.48 -0.27 9.64
C SER A 487 5.99 0.01 9.83
N SER A 488 5.14 -0.51 8.93
CA SER A 488 3.69 -0.25 8.94
C SER A 488 2.89 -1.47 9.40
N ASN A 489 1.63 -1.25 9.80
CA ASN A 489 0.69 -2.27 10.22
C ASN A 489 -0.68 -2.01 9.60
N VAL A 490 -1.28 -3.04 9.00
CA VAL A 490 -2.66 -3.02 8.52
C VAL A 490 -3.42 -4.17 9.17
N THR A 491 -4.47 -3.83 9.90
CA THR A 491 -5.41 -4.77 10.50
C THR A 491 -6.77 -4.58 9.84
N GLY A 492 -7.51 -5.66 9.54
CA GLY A 492 -8.90 -5.50 9.11
C GLY A 492 -9.71 -6.78 9.01
N LEU A 493 -11.01 -6.64 8.72
CA LEU A 493 -11.94 -7.78 8.65
C LEU A 493 -12.02 -8.39 7.25
N GLN A 494 -12.27 -7.58 6.22
CA GLN A 494 -12.46 -8.07 4.84
C GLN A 494 -11.63 -7.28 3.84
N TYR A 495 -11.03 -8.00 2.88
CA TYR A 495 -10.13 -7.44 1.86
C TYR A 495 -8.98 -6.65 2.49
N VAL A 496 -8.04 -7.35 3.10
CA VAL A 496 -6.94 -6.77 3.87
C VAL A 496 -5.62 -7.01 3.13
N GLY A 497 -4.92 -5.96 2.78
CA GLY A 497 -3.56 -6.03 2.25
C GLY A 497 -2.72 -4.83 2.66
N SER A 498 -1.39 -4.99 2.71
CA SER A 498 -0.52 -3.89 3.17
C SER A 498 -0.64 -2.65 2.29
N LEU A 499 -0.61 -2.82 0.97
CA LEU A 499 -0.74 -1.73 0.02
C LEU A 499 -2.19 -1.54 -0.40
N THR A 500 -2.89 -2.61 -0.80
CA THR A 500 -4.30 -2.51 -1.21
C THR A 500 -5.22 -3.48 -0.50
N GLY A 501 -6.40 -3.03 -0.09
CA GLY A 501 -7.46 -3.94 0.32
C GLY A 501 -8.03 -4.69 -0.89
N TYR A 502 -8.43 -3.94 -1.91
CA TYR A 502 -8.99 -4.47 -3.16
C TYR A 502 -8.37 -3.77 -4.37
N ASN A 503 -7.75 -4.54 -5.26
CA ASN A 503 -7.12 -4.08 -6.49
C ASN A 503 -7.94 -4.56 -7.69
N ASN A 504 -8.64 -3.67 -8.38
CA ASN A 504 -9.59 -4.00 -9.45
C ASN A 504 -9.18 -3.34 -10.75
N SER A 505 -8.59 -4.11 -11.66
CA SER A 505 -7.95 -3.60 -12.89
C SER A 505 -6.86 -2.54 -12.63
N GLY A 506 -6.48 -2.30 -11.37
CA GLY A 506 -5.40 -1.41 -10.99
C GLY A 506 -4.03 -2.09 -11.12
N ASN A 507 -3.00 -1.27 -11.29
CA ASN A 507 -1.63 -1.73 -11.45
C ASN A 507 -0.77 -1.29 -10.26
N ILE A 508 -0.05 -2.25 -9.69
CA ILE A 508 0.99 -2.04 -8.69
C ILE A 508 2.29 -2.48 -9.34
N PHE A 509 3.17 -1.53 -9.64
CA PHE A 509 4.50 -1.77 -10.18
C PHE A 509 5.55 -1.34 -9.16
N ASP A 510 6.69 -2.01 -9.11
CA ASP A 510 7.90 -1.58 -8.40
C ASP A 510 7.63 -1.06 -6.98
N ALA A 511 7.52 -2.01 -6.04
CA ALA A 511 7.29 -1.68 -4.65
C ALA A 511 8.14 -2.53 -3.70
N ILE A 512 8.68 -1.92 -2.65
CA ILE A 512 9.24 -2.63 -1.50
C ILE A 512 8.35 -2.36 -0.30
N ILE A 513 7.72 -3.40 0.22
CA ILE A 513 6.70 -3.26 1.26
C ILE A 513 7.14 -4.03 2.50
N ASN A 514 7.47 -3.31 3.57
CA ASN A 514 7.70 -3.84 4.90
C ASN A 514 6.53 -3.45 5.80
N CYS A 515 5.52 -4.32 5.87
CA CYS A 515 4.28 -4.08 6.58
C CYS A 515 3.74 -5.37 7.19
N ASN A 516 3.30 -5.30 8.45
CA ASN A 516 2.55 -6.39 9.05
C ASN A 516 1.09 -6.32 8.59
N VAL A 517 0.50 -7.47 8.25
CA VAL A 517 -0.90 -7.58 7.84
C VAL A 517 -1.61 -8.58 8.76
N THR A 518 -2.68 -8.15 9.41
CA THR A 518 -3.46 -8.99 10.33
C THR A 518 -4.93 -8.98 9.95
N GLY A 519 -5.48 -10.16 9.63
CA GLY A 519 -6.92 -10.33 9.57
C GLY A 519 -7.52 -10.54 10.95
N ILE A 520 -8.73 -10.04 11.15
CA ILE A 520 -9.56 -10.28 12.34
C ILE A 520 -10.87 -10.97 11.95
N VAL A 521 -11.56 -11.58 12.93
CA VAL A 521 -12.86 -12.25 12.76
C VAL A 521 -13.85 -11.69 13.79
N PRO A 522 -15.12 -11.41 13.43
CA PRO A 522 -16.14 -11.01 14.41
C PRO A 522 -16.47 -12.13 15.42
N LYS A 523 -16.61 -11.82 16.72
CA LYS A 523 -16.80 -12.84 17.79
C LYS A 523 -18.17 -13.57 17.77
N ASN A 524 -19.20 -13.03 17.09
CA ASN A 524 -20.58 -13.55 17.18
C ASN A 524 -21.20 -14.02 15.85
N ASN A 525 -20.38 -14.35 14.84
CA ASN A 525 -20.93 -14.70 13.52
C ASN A 525 -21.11 -16.22 13.36
N SER A 526 -22.38 -16.65 13.28
CA SER A 526 -22.76 -18.04 12.98
C SER A 526 -22.65 -18.37 11.47
N GLY A 527 -22.29 -17.40 10.62
CA GLY A 527 -22.21 -17.51 9.16
C GLY A 527 -20.79 -17.68 8.59
N ILE A 528 -20.72 -18.11 7.32
CA ILE A 528 -19.47 -18.22 6.53
C ILE A 528 -19.03 -16.80 6.13
N TYR A 529 -17.93 -16.31 6.69
CA TYR A 529 -17.39 -14.97 6.40
C TYR A 529 -16.07 -15.07 5.65
N TYR A 530 -16.11 -14.90 4.32
CA TYR A 530 -14.91 -15.00 3.47
C TYR A 530 -13.93 -13.86 3.73
N THR A 531 -12.93 -14.10 4.56
CA THR A 531 -11.81 -13.19 4.75
C THR A 531 -10.78 -13.36 3.64
N TYR A 532 -10.32 -12.25 3.08
CA TYR A 532 -9.34 -12.18 2.02
C TYR A 532 -8.15 -11.36 2.50
N ILE A 533 -7.06 -12.04 2.84
CA ILE A 533 -5.90 -11.43 3.50
C ILE A 533 -4.68 -11.68 2.62
N GLY A 534 -4.07 -10.62 2.09
CA GLY A 534 -2.87 -10.72 1.27
C GLY A 534 -1.73 -9.92 1.85
N GLY A 535 -0.49 -10.37 1.63
CA GLY A 535 0.66 -9.56 2.00
C GLY A 535 0.64 -8.18 1.34
N VAL A 536 0.38 -8.11 0.03
CA VAL A 536 0.30 -6.87 -0.77
C VAL A 536 -1.16 -6.45 -1.01
N SER A 537 -1.99 -7.38 -1.46
CA SER A 537 -3.39 -7.11 -1.83
C SER A 537 -4.37 -8.11 -1.21
N GLY A 538 -5.40 -7.65 -0.51
CA GLY A 538 -6.45 -8.55 -0.01
C GLY A 538 -7.12 -9.33 -1.12
N TYR A 539 -7.53 -8.64 -2.18
CA TYR A 539 -8.14 -9.23 -3.38
C TYR A 539 -7.69 -8.50 -4.64
N SER A 540 -7.16 -9.23 -5.62
CA SER A 540 -6.78 -8.69 -6.93
C SER A 540 -7.71 -9.24 -8.02
N ASN A 541 -8.48 -8.37 -8.67
CA ASN A 541 -9.42 -8.68 -9.74
C ASN A 541 -8.97 -8.02 -11.04
N TYR A 542 -8.44 -8.78 -12.00
CA TYR A 542 -7.85 -8.25 -13.25
C TYR A 542 -6.74 -7.20 -13.07
N GLY A 543 -6.31 -6.91 -11.84
CA GLY A 543 -5.24 -5.99 -11.54
C GLY A 543 -3.87 -6.67 -11.58
N ASN A 544 -2.80 -5.87 -11.65
CA ASN A 544 -1.43 -6.38 -11.70
C ASN A 544 -0.67 -6.05 -10.41
N ILE A 545 0.14 -6.99 -9.95
CA ILE A 545 1.09 -6.83 -8.84
C ILE A 545 2.45 -7.30 -9.36
N ILE A 546 3.25 -6.38 -9.88
CA ILE A 546 4.46 -6.69 -10.64
C ILE A 546 5.65 -5.99 -10.01
N ASN A 547 6.81 -6.66 -9.98
CA ASN A 547 8.05 -6.15 -9.42
C ASN A 547 7.96 -5.75 -7.94
N VAL A 548 7.28 -6.58 -7.13
CA VAL A 548 7.06 -6.29 -5.70
C VAL A 548 7.91 -7.19 -4.80
N ILE A 549 8.58 -6.57 -3.81
CA ILE A 549 9.21 -7.25 -2.67
C ILE A 549 8.36 -7.04 -1.43
N MET A 550 7.80 -8.11 -0.89
CA MET A 550 7.06 -8.14 0.38
C MET A 550 7.98 -8.57 1.53
N LYS A 551 7.82 -7.89 2.67
CA LYS A 551 8.41 -8.11 3.98
C LYS A 551 7.37 -7.81 5.06
N GLY A 552 7.51 -8.42 6.23
CA GLY A 552 6.61 -8.23 7.37
C GLY A 552 5.74 -9.44 7.65
N ASN A 553 5.12 -9.47 8.82
CA ASN A 553 4.34 -10.62 9.28
C ASN A 553 2.94 -10.62 8.66
N ILE A 554 2.47 -11.77 8.20
CA ILE A 554 1.13 -11.93 7.61
C ILE A 554 0.36 -12.93 8.47
N ARG A 555 -0.74 -12.50 9.07
CA ARG A 555 -1.59 -13.31 9.95
C ARG A 555 -2.99 -13.40 9.37
N GLY A 556 -3.25 -14.55 8.77
CA GLY A 556 -4.54 -14.97 8.24
C GLY A 556 -5.51 -15.41 9.33
N THR A 557 -6.80 -15.48 8.97
CA THR A 557 -7.87 -16.00 9.84
C THR A 557 -8.42 -17.32 9.32
N GLN A 558 -9.64 -17.37 8.82
CA GLN A 558 -10.29 -18.64 8.49
C GLN A 558 -10.17 -19.02 7.00
N TYR A 559 -10.33 -18.07 6.07
CA TYR A 559 -10.52 -18.39 4.65
C TYR A 559 -9.26 -18.22 3.79
N TYR A 560 -9.17 -17.13 3.03
CA TYR A 560 -8.15 -16.94 2.02
C TYR A 560 -7.01 -16.09 2.56
N THR A 561 -5.83 -16.67 2.68
CA THR A 561 -4.63 -15.95 3.10
C THR A 561 -3.48 -16.21 2.15
N GLY A 562 -3.04 -15.18 1.43
CA GLY A 562 -1.89 -15.26 0.54
C GLY A 562 -0.73 -14.44 1.04
N ALA A 563 0.49 -14.95 0.85
CA ALA A 563 1.70 -14.19 1.16
C ALA A 563 1.84 -12.94 0.27
N ILE A 564 1.25 -12.93 -0.93
CA ILE A 564 1.19 -11.78 -1.83
C ILE A 564 -0.24 -11.28 -1.99
N ALA A 565 -1.16 -12.15 -2.41
CA ALA A 565 -2.57 -11.78 -2.58
C ALA A 565 -3.52 -12.78 -1.92
N GLY A 566 -4.50 -12.30 -1.14
CA GLY A 566 -5.48 -13.16 -0.49
C GLY A 566 -6.28 -13.95 -1.51
N TYR A 567 -6.82 -13.27 -2.52
CA TYR A 567 -7.42 -13.91 -3.68
C TYR A 567 -7.04 -13.18 -4.96
N SER A 568 -6.88 -13.92 -6.05
CA SER A 568 -6.57 -13.39 -7.37
C SER A 568 -7.58 -13.91 -8.39
N ASN A 569 -8.15 -13.03 -9.21
CA ASN A 569 -8.95 -13.41 -10.36
C ASN A 569 -8.33 -12.81 -11.62
N ASN A 570 -7.73 -13.65 -12.46
CA ASN A 570 -7.11 -13.27 -13.74
C ASN A 570 -6.15 -12.06 -13.65
N SER A 571 -5.37 -12.00 -12.56
CA SER A 571 -4.39 -10.95 -12.28
C SER A 571 -2.98 -11.39 -12.69
N GLY A 572 -2.14 -10.46 -13.16
CA GLY A 572 -0.71 -10.71 -13.38
C GLY A 572 0.08 -10.48 -12.08
N ILE A 573 0.72 -11.51 -11.54
CA ILE A 573 1.44 -11.39 -10.26
C ILE A 573 2.90 -11.82 -10.41
N LYS A 574 3.82 -10.88 -10.25
CA LYS A 574 5.27 -11.08 -10.15
C LYS A 574 5.79 -10.48 -8.84
N ALA A 575 6.00 -11.31 -7.82
CA ALA A 575 6.40 -10.81 -6.49
C ALA A 575 7.23 -11.81 -5.67
N LEU A 576 8.03 -11.27 -4.75
CA LEU A 576 8.86 -12.01 -3.80
C LEU A 576 8.39 -11.75 -2.38
N TYR A 577 8.28 -12.79 -1.55
CA TYR A 577 8.14 -12.65 -0.10
C TYR A 577 9.43 -13.11 0.58
N THR A 578 10.16 -12.15 1.16
CA THR A 578 11.57 -12.35 1.57
C THR A 578 11.70 -12.52 3.08
N GLN A 579 10.95 -11.77 3.88
CA GLN A 579 11.12 -11.77 5.33
C GLN A 579 9.79 -11.65 6.07
N GLY A 580 9.61 -12.44 7.13
CA GLY A 580 8.46 -12.33 8.03
C GLY A 580 7.99 -13.69 8.55
N VAL A 581 6.92 -13.65 9.33
CA VAL A 581 6.19 -14.84 9.80
C VAL A 581 4.85 -14.90 9.07
N PHE A 582 4.59 -16.00 8.36
CA PHE A 582 3.32 -16.28 7.70
C PHE A 582 2.49 -17.25 8.53
N THR A 583 1.31 -16.81 8.96
CA THR A 583 0.30 -17.68 9.59
C THR A 583 -0.89 -17.74 8.64
N GLY A 584 -0.96 -18.77 7.81
CA GLY A 584 -2.05 -18.93 6.84
C GLY A 584 -3.39 -19.23 7.50
N GLY A 585 -4.48 -18.89 6.80
CA GLY A 585 -5.82 -19.23 7.26
C GLY A 585 -6.16 -20.72 7.12
N THR A 586 -7.24 -21.16 7.76
CA THR A 586 -7.56 -22.59 7.88
C THR A 586 -8.00 -23.29 6.58
N TYR A 587 -8.55 -22.57 5.60
CA TYR A 587 -9.09 -23.21 4.37
C TYR A 587 -8.18 -23.08 3.15
N TYR A 588 -7.70 -21.87 2.86
CA TYR A 588 -6.97 -21.59 1.63
C TYR A 588 -5.79 -20.68 1.92
N ASN A 589 -4.57 -21.22 1.78
CA ASN A 589 -3.37 -20.42 1.97
C ASN A 589 -2.21 -20.83 1.05
N GLY A 590 -1.30 -19.90 0.83
CA GLY A 590 -0.16 -20.06 -0.07
C GLY A 590 0.47 -18.71 -0.43
N LEU A 591 1.20 -18.64 -1.55
CA LEU A 591 1.64 -17.34 -2.10
C LEU A 591 0.44 -16.50 -2.55
N ILE A 592 -0.53 -17.16 -3.17
CA ILE A 592 -1.87 -16.65 -3.45
C ILE A 592 -2.85 -17.52 -2.66
N GLY A 593 -3.72 -16.91 -1.87
CA GLY A 593 -4.66 -17.66 -1.03
C GLY A 593 -5.67 -18.45 -1.86
N GLY A 594 -6.22 -17.86 -2.94
CA GLY A 594 -7.10 -18.58 -3.87
C GLY A 594 -7.31 -17.87 -5.22
N GLY A 595 -7.97 -18.57 -6.15
CA GLY A 595 -8.36 -18.05 -7.46
C GLY A 595 -7.40 -18.39 -8.60
N THR A 596 -7.38 -17.56 -9.65
CA THR A 596 -6.61 -17.75 -10.88
C THR A 596 -5.70 -16.56 -11.17
N THR A 597 -4.57 -16.82 -11.83
CA THR A 597 -3.61 -15.80 -12.26
C THR A 597 -3.39 -15.88 -13.77
N ASN A 598 -2.99 -14.77 -14.38
CA ASN A 598 -2.60 -14.74 -15.79
C ASN A 598 -1.38 -15.63 -16.05
N THR A 599 -1.29 -16.16 -17.27
CA THR A 599 -0.12 -16.87 -17.79
C THR A 599 1.12 -15.99 -17.64
N GLY A 600 2.18 -16.51 -17.04
CA GLY A 600 3.43 -15.78 -16.81
C GLY A 600 3.57 -15.15 -15.42
N SER A 601 2.58 -15.30 -14.54
CA SER A 601 2.72 -14.93 -13.12
C SER A 601 3.83 -15.76 -12.44
N LYS A 602 4.70 -15.10 -11.66
CA LYS A 602 5.85 -15.70 -10.98
C LYS A 602 5.92 -15.18 -9.55
N THR A 603 5.63 -16.04 -8.58
CA THR A 603 5.79 -15.69 -7.16
C THR A 603 6.79 -16.63 -6.50
N TYR A 604 7.63 -16.10 -5.62
CA TYR A 604 8.51 -16.92 -4.80
C TYR A 604 8.52 -16.47 -3.35
N VAL A 605 8.78 -17.43 -2.46
CA VAL A 605 8.97 -17.19 -1.03
C VAL A 605 10.33 -17.70 -0.59
N SER A 606 11.01 -16.90 0.22
CA SER A 606 12.27 -17.29 0.82
C SER A 606 12.11 -18.33 1.93
N SER A 607 13.13 -19.14 2.16
CA SER A 607 13.18 -19.99 3.35
C SER A 607 13.43 -19.25 4.66
N ALA A 608 13.72 -17.95 4.63
CA ALA A 608 13.77 -17.08 5.80
C ALA A 608 12.38 -16.77 6.35
N VAL A 609 11.35 -16.86 5.51
CA VAL A 609 9.96 -16.78 5.93
C VAL A 609 9.60 -18.04 6.73
N THR A 610 9.11 -17.81 7.95
CA THR A 610 8.72 -18.88 8.88
C THR A 610 7.21 -18.92 9.09
N GLY A 611 6.71 -19.89 9.86
CA GLY A 611 5.29 -20.02 10.22
C GLY A 611 4.57 -21.19 9.54
N TYR A 612 3.24 -21.13 9.53
CA TYR A 612 2.36 -22.22 9.09
C TYR A 612 1.73 -21.91 7.73
N SER A 613 1.95 -22.77 6.74
CA SER A 613 1.36 -22.73 5.40
C SER A 613 1.12 -24.15 4.89
N PHE A 614 0.01 -24.37 4.19
CA PHE A 614 -0.36 -25.66 3.59
C PHE A 614 0.43 -25.97 2.33
N SER A 615 0.88 -24.97 1.55
CA SER A 615 1.81 -25.20 0.44
C SER A 615 2.47 -23.91 -0.05
N PHE A 616 3.81 -23.94 -0.14
CA PHE A 616 4.58 -22.98 -0.92
C PHE A 616 5.33 -23.74 -2.01
N ASN A 617 4.73 -23.87 -3.19
CA ASN A 617 5.33 -24.63 -4.29
C ASN A 617 6.55 -23.94 -4.90
N SER A 618 6.70 -22.63 -4.70
CA SER A 618 7.77 -21.79 -5.26
C SER A 618 8.64 -21.21 -4.16
N LYS A 619 9.23 -22.09 -3.35
CA LYS A 619 10.15 -21.71 -2.28
C LYS A 619 11.60 -21.72 -2.78
N TYR A 620 12.41 -20.74 -2.36
CA TYR A 620 13.85 -20.71 -2.62
C TYR A 620 14.66 -20.59 -1.32
N THR A 621 15.91 -21.03 -1.37
CA THR A 621 16.81 -21.03 -0.20
C THR A 621 17.22 -19.61 0.20
N ALA A 622 17.10 -19.27 1.49
CA ALA A 622 17.41 -17.94 2.04
C ALA A 622 18.84 -17.46 1.77
N SER A 623 19.80 -18.38 1.63
CA SER A 623 21.18 -18.01 1.26
C SER A 623 21.29 -17.35 -0.12
N LEU A 624 20.24 -17.45 -0.96
CA LEU A 624 20.14 -16.81 -2.27
C LEU A 624 19.56 -15.38 -2.21
N GLU A 625 19.06 -14.93 -1.06
CA GLU A 625 18.51 -13.58 -0.87
C GLU A 625 19.53 -12.47 -1.06
N ASP A 626 19.00 -11.25 -1.17
CA ASP A 626 19.75 -10.00 -1.35
C ASP A 626 20.74 -10.09 -2.50
N ASN A 627 20.34 -10.79 -3.57
CA ASN A 627 21.10 -10.92 -4.79
C ASN A 627 20.26 -10.59 -6.03
N ILE A 628 20.79 -9.70 -6.86
CA ILE A 628 20.11 -9.19 -8.05
C ILE A 628 19.81 -10.30 -9.06
N ASN A 629 20.72 -11.26 -9.27
CA ASN A 629 20.54 -12.35 -10.23
C ASN A 629 19.49 -13.36 -9.71
N THR A 630 19.33 -13.50 -8.39
CA THR A 630 18.21 -14.25 -7.78
C THR A 630 16.87 -13.57 -8.10
N TYR A 631 16.80 -12.25 -7.91
CA TYR A 631 15.55 -11.50 -8.04
C TYR A 631 15.14 -11.22 -9.49
N GLU A 632 16.08 -11.25 -10.41
CA GLU A 632 15.87 -11.11 -11.86
C GLU A 632 14.88 -12.12 -12.46
N SER A 633 14.60 -13.23 -11.77
CA SER A 633 13.53 -14.15 -12.19
C SER A 633 12.11 -13.58 -12.05
N VAL A 634 11.96 -12.50 -11.29
CA VAL A 634 10.68 -11.88 -10.91
C VAL A 634 10.65 -10.38 -11.14
N LEU A 635 11.70 -9.67 -10.72
CA LEU A 635 11.80 -8.21 -10.72
C LEU A 635 12.53 -7.71 -11.97
N ASP A 636 12.26 -6.46 -12.30
CA ASP A 636 13.05 -5.67 -13.25
C ASP A 636 14.33 -5.19 -12.56
N THR A 637 15.41 -5.95 -12.73
CA THR A 637 16.70 -5.57 -12.15
C THR A 637 17.60 -4.90 -13.17
N TRP A 638 18.75 -4.36 -12.76
CA TRP A 638 19.77 -3.88 -13.70
C TRP A 638 20.11 -4.90 -14.81
N VAL A 639 20.07 -6.21 -14.54
CA VAL A 639 20.40 -7.25 -15.52
C VAL A 639 19.32 -7.37 -16.62
N GLY A 640 18.05 -7.32 -16.23
CA GLY A 640 16.91 -7.39 -17.15
C GLY A 640 16.53 -6.04 -17.77
N GLY A 641 16.88 -4.94 -17.11
CA GLY A 641 16.38 -3.61 -17.39
C GLY A 641 14.92 -3.40 -16.96
N ASP A 642 14.44 -2.18 -17.14
CA ASP A 642 13.03 -1.79 -17.01
C ASP A 642 12.28 -2.27 -18.26
N ASN A 643 11.71 -3.47 -18.18
CA ASN A 643 11.06 -4.14 -19.31
C ASN A 643 9.58 -3.80 -19.43
N ASP A 644 8.97 -3.29 -18.36
CA ASP A 644 7.59 -2.84 -18.34
C ASP A 644 7.43 -1.33 -18.58
N SER A 645 8.55 -0.60 -18.70
CA SER A 645 8.61 0.85 -18.91
C SER A 645 7.93 1.65 -17.78
N SER A 646 7.94 1.10 -16.57
CA SER A 646 7.46 1.76 -15.35
C SER A 646 8.27 3.02 -15.01
N GLY A 647 9.54 3.06 -15.41
CA GLY A 647 10.53 4.06 -15.05
C GLY A 647 11.39 3.68 -13.84
N TYR A 648 11.29 2.43 -13.35
CA TYR A 648 12.02 1.95 -12.17
C TYR A 648 12.70 0.59 -12.41
N TYR A 649 13.75 0.32 -11.63
CA TYR A 649 14.44 -0.97 -11.63
C TYR A 649 15.12 -1.20 -10.27
N PHE A 650 15.56 -2.42 -10.01
CA PHE A 650 16.28 -2.79 -8.79
C PHE A 650 17.79 -2.92 -9.04
N ASP A 651 18.60 -2.33 -8.14
CA ASP A 651 20.06 -2.42 -8.16
C ASP A 651 20.62 -2.27 -6.73
N TYR A 652 21.93 -2.44 -6.55
CA TYR A 652 22.57 -2.23 -5.26
C TYR A 652 22.76 -0.74 -4.93
N ASP A 653 22.67 -0.41 -3.65
CA ASP A 653 23.15 0.84 -3.09
C ASP A 653 24.64 0.76 -2.72
N ASN A 654 25.17 1.84 -2.13
CA ASN A 654 26.57 1.91 -1.69
C ASN A 654 26.88 0.98 -0.50
N ASN A 655 25.85 0.43 0.16
CA ASN A 655 25.96 -0.53 1.25
C ASN A 655 25.72 -1.97 0.77
N ASN A 656 25.72 -2.21 -0.54
CA ASN A 656 25.44 -3.50 -1.16
C ASN A 656 24.05 -4.06 -0.84
N GLN A 657 23.08 -3.21 -0.51
CA GLN A 657 21.69 -3.58 -0.31
C GLN A 657 20.90 -3.38 -1.61
N ILE A 658 19.97 -4.28 -1.91
CA ILE A 658 19.08 -4.10 -3.06
C ILE A 658 18.09 -2.97 -2.74
N VAL A 659 18.08 -1.97 -3.62
CA VAL A 659 17.18 -0.82 -3.57
C VAL A 659 16.54 -0.62 -4.93
N MET A 660 15.41 0.07 -4.92
CA MET A 660 14.76 0.53 -6.13
C MET A 660 15.39 1.84 -6.60
N ARG A 661 15.59 1.98 -7.91
CA ARG A 661 16.17 3.15 -8.59
C ARG A 661 15.17 3.66 -9.62
N SER A 662 15.08 4.97 -9.77
CA SER A 662 14.39 5.58 -10.91
C SER A 662 15.36 5.70 -12.09
N VAL A 663 14.91 5.35 -13.30
CA VAL A 663 15.65 5.56 -14.55
C VAL A 663 15.92 7.05 -14.81
N GLN A 664 15.07 7.94 -14.29
CA GLN A 664 15.24 9.39 -14.42
C GLN A 664 16.48 9.89 -13.65
N GLU A 665 16.70 9.39 -12.43
CA GLU A 665 17.81 9.82 -11.58
C GLU A 665 19.08 8.98 -11.84
N TYR A 666 18.91 7.69 -12.10
CA TYR A 666 19.98 6.72 -12.35
C TYR A 666 19.79 6.04 -13.71
N PRO A 667 20.08 6.74 -14.82
CA PRO A 667 19.89 6.20 -16.15
C PRO A 667 20.80 5.00 -16.44
N MET A 668 20.25 3.97 -17.08
CA MET A 668 20.97 2.78 -17.54
C MET A 668 21.73 3.09 -18.84
N ASN A 669 22.82 3.85 -18.72
CA ASN A 669 23.63 4.26 -19.86
C ASN A 669 24.52 3.11 -20.35
N PHE A 670 24.45 2.81 -21.64
CA PHE A 670 25.38 1.89 -22.29
C PHE A 670 26.50 2.67 -22.98
N ASN A 671 27.69 2.68 -22.38
CA ASN A 671 28.84 3.50 -22.78
C ASN A 671 30.17 2.74 -22.85
N LEU A 672 30.13 1.46 -23.22
CA LEU A 672 31.35 0.69 -23.49
C LEU A 672 32.11 1.24 -24.69
N SER A 673 33.44 1.13 -24.63
CA SER A 673 34.32 1.41 -25.77
C SER A 673 34.14 0.34 -26.85
N GLY A 674 34.26 0.73 -28.13
CA GLY A 674 34.03 -0.16 -29.27
C GLY A 674 32.66 0.05 -29.92
N GLY A 675 32.45 -0.55 -31.09
CA GLY A 675 31.21 -0.43 -31.88
C GLY A 675 30.25 -1.62 -31.71
N GLY A 676 30.67 -2.65 -30.97
CA GLY A 676 29.92 -3.90 -30.82
C GLY A 676 29.91 -4.78 -32.07
N THR A 677 30.70 -4.48 -33.09
CA THR A 677 30.82 -5.31 -34.29
C THR A 677 31.97 -6.31 -34.14
N GLU A 678 32.01 -7.35 -34.96
CA GLU A 678 33.08 -8.35 -34.94
C GLU A 678 34.49 -7.73 -35.04
N SER A 679 34.67 -6.76 -35.95
CA SER A 679 35.93 -6.02 -36.15
C SER A 679 36.22 -4.93 -35.12
N ASN A 680 35.22 -4.54 -34.32
CA ASN A 680 35.32 -3.48 -33.32
C ASN A 680 34.40 -3.81 -32.13
N PRO A 681 34.71 -4.87 -31.37
CA PRO A 681 33.85 -5.37 -30.31
C PRO A 681 33.77 -4.38 -29.15
N TYR A 682 32.73 -4.48 -28.34
CA TYR A 682 32.68 -3.78 -27.07
C TYR A 682 33.76 -4.33 -26.13
N LEU A 683 34.61 -3.44 -25.63
CA LEU A 683 35.75 -3.80 -24.80
C LEU A 683 35.36 -3.77 -23.32
N ILE A 684 35.74 -4.83 -22.61
CA ILE A 684 35.52 -4.97 -21.17
C ILE A 684 36.90 -5.09 -20.51
N ASN A 685 37.28 -4.10 -19.69
CA ASN A 685 38.58 -4.07 -19.03
C ASN A 685 38.49 -4.17 -17.49
N ASN A 686 37.32 -3.93 -16.92
CA ASN A 686 37.13 -3.89 -15.46
C ASN A 686 35.71 -4.32 -15.06
N TYR A 687 35.45 -4.29 -13.75
CA TYR A 687 34.16 -4.62 -13.15
C TYR A 687 32.99 -3.73 -13.62
N ASP A 688 33.20 -2.42 -13.74
CA ASP A 688 32.15 -1.49 -14.17
C ASP A 688 31.78 -1.72 -15.63
N ASP A 689 32.76 -1.97 -16.50
CA ASP A 689 32.52 -2.36 -17.89
C ASP A 689 31.71 -3.67 -17.96
N TRP A 690 32.03 -4.64 -17.10
CA TRP A 690 31.29 -5.90 -17.03
C TRP A 690 29.83 -5.65 -16.68
N LYS A 691 29.57 -4.81 -15.67
CA LYS A 691 28.21 -4.41 -15.27
C LYS A 691 27.47 -3.71 -16.42
N ILE A 692 28.12 -2.83 -17.19
CA ILE A 692 27.49 -2.15 -18.33
C ILE A 692 27.17 -3.13 -19.46
N ALA A 693 28.03 -4.13 -19.70
CA ALA A 693 27.83 -5.13 -20.74
C ALA A 693 26.52 -5.92 -20.56
N THR A 694 26.04 -6.11 -19.32
CA THR A 694 24.79 -6.83 -19.04
C THR A 694 23.55 -6.14 -19.59
N LEU A 695 23.60 -4.84 -19.90
CA LEU A 695 22.45 -4.10 -20.43
C LEU A 695 22.14 -4.42 -21.90
N ARG A 696 23.07 -5.02 -22.67
CA ARG A 696 22.86 -5.31 -24.10
C ARG A 696 23.35 -6.69 -24.52
N PRO A 697 22.84 -7.78 -23.95
CA PRO A 697 23.32 -9.12 -24.26
C PRO A 697 22.74 -9.66 -25.59
N ASN A 698 22.40 -8.79 -26.54
CA ASN A 698 21.58 -9.10 -27.72
C ASN A 698 22.40 -9.66 -28.89
N ALA A 699 21.71 -10.34 -29.81
CA ALA A 699 22.28 -10.85 -31.05
C ALA A 699 22.91 -9.74 -31.91
N GLY A 700 24.03 -10.08 -32.55
CA GLY A 700 24.79 -9.16 -33.42
C GLY A 700 25.79 -8.27 -32.68
N TYR A 701 25.77 -8.23 -31.35
CA TYR A 701 26.81 -7.55 -30.57
C TYR A 701 27.95 -8.51 -30.19
N HIS A 702 29.17 -8.00 -30.30
CA HIS A 702 30.41 -8.68 -29.96
C HIS A 702 31.06 -8.00 -28.75
N PHE A 703 31.48 -8.78 -27.77
CA PHE A 703 32.16 -8.35 -26.55
C PHE A 703 33.54 -9.00 -26.48
N LYS A 704 34.57 -8.26 -26.06
CA LYS A 704 35.94 -8.77 -25.89
C LYS A 704 36.52 -8.33 -24.56
N LEU A 705 37.02 -9.28 -23.75
CA LEU A 705 37.83 -8.94 -22.58
C LEU A 705 39.18 -8.38 -23.04
N THR A 706 39.68 -7.39 -22.31
CA THR A 706 41.00 -6.77 -22.57
C THR A 706 41.94 -6.84 -21.37
N ALA A 707 41.45 -7.34 -20.23
CA ALA A 707 42.20 -7.55 -19.02
C ALA A 707 41.53 -8.64 -18.17
N ASP A 708 42.28 -9.17 -17.20
CA ASP A 708 41.71 -9.99 -16.13
C ASP A 708 40.72 -9.16 -15.29
N ILE A 709 39.60 -9.76 -14.89
CA ILE A 709 38.60 -9.13 -14.03
C ILE A 709 38.50 -9.91 -12.72
N ASP A 710 38.68 -9.20 -11.62
CA ASP A 710 38.55 -9.74 -10.26
C ASP A 710 37.28 -9.18 -9.59
N PHE A 711 36.40 -10.08 -9.12
CA PHE A 711 35.14 -9.76 -8.47
C PHE A 711 35.21 -9.86 -6.94
N ASN A 712 36.41 -9.95 -6.36
CA ASN A 712 36.56 -10.00 -4.91
C ASN A 712 35.89 -8.78 -4.24
N ASP A 713 35.09 -9.04 -3.21
CA ASP A 713 34.27 -8.04 -2.50
C ASP A 713 33.29 -7.24 -3.40
N LYS A 714 32.93 -7.77 -4.58
CA LYS A 714 31.96 -7.18 -5.51
C LYS A 714 30.70 -8.03 -5.63
N ASN A 715 29.57 -7.36 -5.84
CA ASN A 715 28.35 -8.02 -6.26
C ASN A 715 28.43 -8.40 -7.74
N PHE A 716 28.18 -9.66 -8.06
CA PHE A 716 28.26 -10.15 -9.43
C PHE A 716 26.95 -9.91 -10.20
N TYR A 717 27.05 -9.44 -11.45
CA TYR A 717 25.93 -9.28 -12.38
C TYR A 717 26.07 -10.31 -13.51
N ALA A 718 25.09 -11.19 -13.67
CA ALA A 718 25.12 -12.16 -14.75
C ALA A 718 24.92 -11.48 -16.12
N LEU A 719 25.65 -11.92 -17.15
CA LEU A 719 25.55 -11.37 -18.50
C LEU A 719 24.26 -11.79 -19.24
N GLY A 720 23.59 -12.84 -18.77
CA GLY A 720 22.32 -13.31 -19.34
C GLY A 720 21.37 -13.80 -18.26
N SER A 721 20.08 -13.59 -18.47
CA SER A 721 19.00 -14.00 -17.57
C SER A 721 17.83 -14.65 -18.33
N GLU A 722 16.82 -15.15 -17.62
CA GLU A 722 15.59 -15.63 -18.25
C GLU A 722 14.84 -14.52 -19.01
N GLN A 723 14.87 -13.30 -18.48
CA GLN A 723 14.18 -12.15 -19.09
C GLN A 723 15.02 -11.49 -20.19
N ASN A 724 16.35 -11.56 -20.06
CA ASN A 724 17.31 -10.99 -21.00
C ASN A 724 18.42 -12.01 -21.32
N PRO A 725 18.14 -13.05 -22.16
CA PRO A 725 19.11 -14.09 -22.47
C PRO A 725 20.35 -13.56 -23.19
N PHE A 726 21.52 -14.14 -22.91
CA PHE A 726 22.73 -13.81 -23.65
C PHE A 726 22.71 -14.41 -25.04
N ASN A 727 22.59 -13.56 -26.05
CA ASN A 727 22.47 -13.90 -27.48
C ASN A 727 23.60 -13.27 -28.32
N GLY A 728 24.56 -12.57 -27.69
CA GLY A 728 25.72 -11.98 -28.35
C GLY A 728 26.85 -12.96 -28.63
N THR A 729 28.01 -12.43 -29.02
CA THR A 729 29.29 -13.16 -29.05
C THR A 729 30.22 -12.59 -27.99
N PHE A 730 30.63 -13.41 -27.03
CA PHE A 730 31.59 -13.05 -26.00
C PHE A 730 32.92 -13.75 -26.25
N ASN A 731 33.98 -12.97 -26.38
CA ASN A 731 35.34 -13.45 -26.50
C ASN A 731 36.14 -13.05 -25.25
N GLY A 732 36.49 -14.02 -24.41
CA GLY A 732 37.33 -13.77 -23.24
C GLY A 732 38.79 -13.48 -23.56
N ASP A 733 39.23 -13.67 -24.81
CA ASP A 733 40.60 -13.53 -25.28
C ASP A 733 41.61 -14.23 -24.35
N ALA A 734 41.23 -15.33 -23.71
CA ALA A 734 41.99 -16.07 -22.72
C ALA A 734 42.37 -15.28 -21.43
N TYR A 735 41.69 -14.18 -21.12
CA TYR A 735 41.79 -13.50 -19.82
C TYR A 735 41.06 -14.25 -18.71
N PHE A 736 41.38 -13.89 -17.47
CA PHE A 736 40.78 -14.49 -16.27
C PHE A 736 39.56 -13.73 -15.77
N LEU A 737 38.53 -14.47 -15.34
CA LEU A 737 37.50 -14.01 -14.41
C LEU A 737 37.74 -14.67 -13.04
N LYS A 738 37.88 -13.88 -11.98
CA LYS A 738 38.32 -14.35 -10.66
C LYS A 738 37.30 -14.01 -9.56
N ASN A 739 37.21 -14.88 -8.55
CA ASN A 739 36.51 -14.63 -7.29
C ASN A 739 35.01 -14.29 -7.45
N ILE A 740 34.32 -14.98 -8.37
CA ILE A 740 32.91 -14.75 -8.64
C ILE A 740 32.05 -15.49 -7.60
N VAL A 741 31.20 -14.75 -6.88
CA VAL A 741 30.11 -15.33 -6.09
C VAL A 741 28.79 -15.01 -6.79
N ASN A 742 28.12 -16.04 -7.29
CA ASN A 742 26.85 -15.89 -7.99
C ASN A 742 25.74 -16.72 -7.34
N LYS A 743 24.55 -16.14 -7.27
CA LYS A 743 23.35 -16.70 -6.65
C LYS A 743 22.19 -16.55 -7.63
N SER A 744 21.36 -17.57 -7.80
CA SER A 744 20.15 -17.42 -8.63
C SER A 744 19.03 -18.39 -8.21
N ILE A 745 17.77 -18.03 -8.45
CA ILE A 745 16.69 -19.02 -8.39
C ILE A 745 16.79 -19.96 -9.59
N LYS A 746 16.95 -19.44 -10.81
CA LYS A 746 16.95 -20.23 -12.05
C LYS A 746 18.10 -19.85 -12.97
N TYR A 747 18.59 -20.85 -13.68
CA TYR A 747 19.61 -20.68 -14.71
C TYR A 747 20.87 -20.01 -14.15
N GLY A 748 21.37 -20.54 -13.04
CA GLY A 748 22.59 -20.04 -12.42
C GLY A 748 23.82 -20.28 -13.31
N GLY A 749 24.58 -19.23 -13.58
CA GLY A 749 25.88 -19.24 -14.28
C GLY A 749 26.32 -17.82 -14.62
N ILE A 750 27.59 -17.64 -15.03
CA ILE A 750 28.15 -16.32 -15.42
C ILE A 750 27.31 -15.64 -16.51
N PHE A 751 26.81 -16.43 -17.46
CA PHE A 751 25.97 -16.01 -18.59
C PHE A 751 24.51 -16.45 -18.45
N GLY A 752 24.13 -17.01 -17.30
CA GLY A 752 22.79 -17.48 -16.95
C GLY A 752 22.09 -18.30 -18.04
N TYR A 753 21.21 -17.66 -18.81
CA TYR A 753 20.57 -18.25 -20.00
C TYR A 753 21.34 -17.86 -21.27
N ASN A 754 22.00 -18.83 -21.92
CA ASN A 754 22.79 -18.61 -23.13
C ASN A 754 22.07 -19.07 -24.42
N LEU A 755 21.94 -18.16 -25.38
CA LEU A 755 21.57 -18.37 -26.78
C LEU A 755 22.73 -18.08 -27.74
N GLY A 756 23.75 -17.34 -27.28
CA GLY A 756 24.85 -16.79 -28.07
C GLY A 756 26.08 -17.68 -28.14
N THR A 757 27.24 -17.07 -28.38
CA THR A 757 28.54 -17.74 -28.43
C THR A 757 29.46 -17.21 -27.34
N ILE A 758 30.07 -18.09 -26.55
CA ILE A 758 30.98 -17.76 -25.44
C ILE A 758 32.29 -18.52 -25.67
N ASN A 759 33.38 -17.79 -25.89
CA ASN A 759 34.68 -18.37 -26.22
C ASN A 759 35.80 -17.87 -25.30
N ALA A 760 36.80 -18.73 -25.08
CA ALA A 760 38.15 -18.37 -24.63
C ALA A 760 38.23 -17.68 -23.26
N ILE A 761 37.77 -18.32 -22.19
CA ILE A 761 37.77 -17.76 -20.83
C ILE A 761 38.50 -18.67 -19.84
N ASN A 762 39.35 -18.09 -19.00
CA ASN A 762 39.87 -18.74 -17.80
C ASN A 762 39.08 -18.28 -16.56
N ILE A 763 38.58 -19.21 -15.74
CA ILE A 763 37.78 -18.88 -14.55
C ILE A 763 38.42 -19.50 -13.32
N THR A 764 38.63 -18.70 -12.28
CA THR A 764 39.18 -19.17 -11.00
C THR A 764 38.37 -18.69 -9.82
N ASN A 765 38.25 -19.55 -8.80
CA ASN A 765 37.48 -19.29 -7.59
C ASN A 765 36.02 -18.87 -7.86
N LEU A 766 35.33 -19.59 -8.76
CA LEU A 766 33.88 -19.46 -8.94
C LEU A 766 33.14 -20.10 -7.75
N ASN A 767 32.11 -19.45 -7.26
CA ASN A 767 31.14 -20.00 -6.31
C ASN A 767 29.73 -19.73 -6.82
N GLN A 768 29.20 -20.66 -7.61
CA GLN A 768 27.86 -20.64 -8.17
C GLN A 768 26.90 -21.37 -7.25
N ASN A 769 25.82 -20.71 -6.82
CA ASN A 769 24.75 -21.32 -6.07
C ASN A 769 23.41 -21.00 -6.74
N SER A 770 22.63 -22.00 -7.11
CA SER A 770 21.27 -21.75 -7.61
C SER A 770 20.28 -22.82 -7.20
N GLU A 771 19.00 -22.48 -7.16
CA GLU A 771 17.98 -23.48 -6.84
C GLU A 771 17.77 -24.42 -8.04
N PHE A 772 17.54 -23.88 -9.24
CA PHE A 772 17.30 -24.64 -10.46
C PHE A 772 18.34 -24.32 -11.53
N TYR A 773 18.84 -25.37 -12.20
CA TYR A 773 19.75 -25.29 -13.34
C TYR A 773 21.03 -24.54 -13.01
N SER A 774 22.00 -25.24 -12.43
CA SER A 774 23.27 -24.66 -12.01
C SER A 774 24.39 -25.05 -12.96
N GLY A 775 25.01 -24.07 -13.60
CA GLY A 775 26.21 -24.25 -14.43
C GLY A 775 27.28 -23.22 -14.09
N GLY A 776 28.55 -23.54 -14.33
CA GLY A 776 29.62 -22.56 -14.15
C GLY A 776 29.55 -21.43 -15.18
N ILE A 777 29.29 -21.75 -16.44
CA ILE A 777 29.13 -20.79 -17.55
C ILE A 777 27.67 -20.40 -17.71
N ALA A 778 26.76 -21.37 -17.85
CA ALA A 778 25.34 -21.11 -18.09
C ALA A 778 24.49 -22.12 -17.33
N GLY A 779 23.41 -21.68 -16.70
CA GLY A 779 22.45 -22.61 -16.14
C GLY A 779 21.66 -23.31 -17.25
N TYR A 780 21.37 -22.61 -18.34
CA TYR A 780 20.69 -23.14 -19.51
C TYR A 780 21.38 -22.69 -20.79
N ASN A 781 21.71 -23.62 -21.67
CA ASN A 781 22.42 -23.36 -22.92
C ASN A 781 21.63 -23.84 -24.14
N GLN A 782 21.44 -22.96 -25.11
CA GLN A 782 21.05 -23.28 -26.49
C GLN A 782 22.06 -22.76 -27.51
N GLY A 783 23.13 -22.10 -27.05
CA GLY A 783 24.18 -21.52 -27.86
C GLY A 783 25.47 -22.35 -27.88
N LYS A 784 26.59 -21.70 -28.21
CA LYS A 784 27.92 -22.31 -28.28
C LYS A 784 28.80 -21.87 -27.12
N ILE A 785 29.48 -22.81 -26.49
CA ILE A 785 30.45 -22.58 -25.42
C ILE A 785 31.73 -23.30 -25.80
N ASN A 786 32.81 -22.56 -26.02
CA ASN A 786 34.07 -23.10 -26.52
C ASN A 786 35.27 -22.54 -25.74
N GLU A 787 36.36 -23.31 -25.66
CA GLU A 787 37.64 -22.91 -25.06
C GLU A 787 37.49 -22.33 -23.64
N ILE A 788 37.04 -23.16 -22.70
CA ILE A 788 36.80 -22.75 -21.32
C ILE A 788 37.70 -23.53 -20.38
N ASN A 789 38.43 -22.84 -19.51
CA ASN A 789 39.03 -23.42 -18.32
C ASN A 789 38.28 -22.93 -17.07
N LEU A 790 37.76 -23.85 -16.25
CA LEU A 790 36.91 -23.49 -15.12
C LEU A 790 37.34 -24.13 -13.81
N GLN A 791 37.54 -23.29 -12.78
CA GLN A 791 37.80 -23.71 -11.41
C GLN A 791 36.82 -23.09 -10.41
N GLY A 792 36.24 -23.91 -9.53
CA GLY A 792 35.33 -23.42 -8.50
C GLY A 792 34.39 -24.44 -7.86
N ASN A 793 33.29 -23.93 -7.31
CA ASN A 793 32.21 -24.67 -6.68
C ASN A 793 30.89 -24.32 -7.37
N ILE A 794 30.12 -25.34 -7.77
CA ILE A 794 28.83 -25.20 -8.45
C ILE A 794 27.79 -26.01 -7.69
N ASN A 795 26.81 -25.34 -7.11
CA ASN A 795 25.83 -25.96 -6.23
C ASN A 795 24.40 -25.70 -6.71
N SER A 796 23.67 -26.78 -6.97
CA SER A 796 22.21 -26.76 -6.99
C SER A 796 21.67 -27.00 -5.57
N LEU A 797 20.92 -26.04 -5.05
CA LEU A 797 20.42 -26.02 -3.66
C LEU A 797 19.06 -26.69 -3.49
N ILE A 798 18.47 -27.21 -4.56
CA ILE A 798 17.10 -27.70 -4.53
C ILE A 798 16.84 -28.80 -3.49
N THR A 799 15.75 -28.60 -2.74
CA THR A 799 15.33 -29.52 -1.68
C THR A 799 14.09 -30.36 -2.02
N HIS A 800 13.39 -30.08 -3.13
CA HIS A 800 12.09 -30.68 -3.47
C HIS A 800 12.15 -31.70 -4.62
N TYR A 801 11.30 -32.73 -4.54
CA TYR A 801 11.42 -33.98 -5.31
C TYR A 801 10.85 -33.98 -6.74
N ASN A 802 10.04 -32.98 -7.10
CA ASN A 802 9.19 -33.07 -8.31
C ASN A 802 9.80 -32.36 -9.54
N SER A 803 10.90 -31.66 -9.35
CA SER A 803 11.64 -30.97 -10.40
C SER A 803 12.95 -31.67 -10.65
N ASN A 804 13.36 -31.64 -11.91
CA ASN A 804 14.47 -32.39 -12.44
C ASN A 804 15.60 -31.47 -12.96
N PRO A 805 16.00 -30.41 -12.23
CA PRO A 805 16.97 -29.46 -12.74
C PRO A 805 18.38 -30.07 -12.75
N GLY A 806 19.12 -29.89 -13.84
CA GLY A 806 20.52 -30.34 -13.93
C GLY A 806 21.49 -29.42 -13.19
N ALA A 807 22.59 -30.00 -12.70
CA ALA A 807 23.76 -29.25 -12.25
C ALA A 807 25.02 -29.74 -12.98
N GLY A 808 25.76 -28.85 -13.64
CA GLY A 808 26.96 -29.19 -14.40
C GLY A 808 28.12 -28.24 -14.14
N GLY A 809 29.35 -28.70 -14.35
CA GLY A 809 30.53 -27.83 -14.21
C GLY A 809 30.51 -26.66 -15.19
N ILE A 810 30.09 -26.88 -16.44
CA ILE A 810 29.92 -25.83 -17.45
C ILE A 810 28.45 -25.43 -17.56
N VAL A 811 27.55 -26.40 -17.76
CA VAL A 811 26.13 -26.12 -18.03
C VAL A 811 25.19 -26.94 -17.14
N GLY A 812 24.16 -26.29 -16.58
CA GLY A 812 23.06 -26.97 -15.88
C GLY A 812 22.23 -27.85 -16.81
N GLU A 813 21.62 -27.24 -17.83
CA GLU A 813 20.92 -27.94 -18.94
C GLU A 813 21.40 -27.45 -20.31
N ASN A 814 21.79 -28.39 -21.18
CA ASN A 814 22.18 -28.15 -22.56
C ASN A 814 21.05 -28.62 -23.49
N TYR A 815 20.39 -27.67 -24.17
CA TYR A 815 19.19 -27.92 -24.96
C TYR A 815 19.40 -27.66 -26.45
N ASN A 816 19.29 -28.71 -27.26
CA ASN A 816 19.58 -28.65 -28.69
C ASN A 816 18.36 -28.24 -29.54
N SER A 817 17.84 -27.02 -29.35
CA SER A 817 16.96 -26.36 -30.33
C SER A 817 17.74 -25.67 -31.44
N ASN A 818 18.94 -25.15 -31.12
CA ASN A 818 19.75 -24.28 -31.98
C ASN A 818 21.19 -24.80 -32.18
N GLN A 819 21.41 -26.12 -32.25
CA GLN A 819 22.76 -26.72 -32.33
C GLN A 819 23.67 -26.36 -31.15
N ALA A 820 23.15 -26.51 -29.94
CA ALA A 820 23.90 -26.21 -28.72
C ALA A 820 25.18 -27.06 -28.63
N THR A 821 26.35 -26.42 -28.51
CA THR A 821 27.65 -27.09 -28.43
C THR A 821 28.45 -26.64 -27.23
N ILE A 822 29.13 -27.59 -26.60
CA ILE A 822 30.15 -27.37 -25.57
C ILE A 822 31.40 -28.07 -26.08
N LYS A 823 32.46 -27.32 -26.38
CA LYS A 823 33.71 -27.87 -26.92
C LYS A 823 34.92 -27.30 -26.22
N ASN A 824 36.02 -28.06 -26.23
CA ASN A 824 37.31 -27.59 -25.74
C ASN A 824 37.22 -27.04 -24.31
N VAL A 825 36.59 -27.78 -23.39
CA VAL A 825 36.43 -27.34 -22.00
C VAL A 825 37.23 -28.20 -21.03
N LEU A 826 37.85 -27.54 -20.05
CA LEU A 826 38.59 -28.13 -18.95
C LEU A 826 37.96 -27.69 -17.62
N VAL A 827 37.61 -28.63 -16.76
CA VAL A 827 36.91 -28.35 -15.49
C VAL A 827 37.65 -28.95 -14.30
N ASN A 828 37.96 -28.11 -13.32
CA ASN A 828 38.48 -28.48 -12.01
C ASN A 828 37.59 -27.88 -10.92
N ALA A 829 36.48 -28.55 -10.61
CA ALA A 829 35.43 -27.97 -9.77
C ALA A 829 34.74 -28.98 -8.84
N ASN A 830 34.15 -28.47 -7.76
CA ASN A 830 33.23 -29.23 -6.93
C ASN A 830 31.79 -28.93 -7.38
N ILE A 831 31.10 -29.94 -7.88
CA ILE A 831 29.73 -29.84 -8.36
C ILE A 831 28.83 -30.64 -7.42
N SER A 832 27.77 -30.00 -6.89
CA SER A 832 26.77 -30.70 -6.08
C SER A 832 25.34 -30.32 -6.42
N GLY A 833 24.39 -31.25 -6.26
CA GLY A 833 22.98 -30.99 -6.63
C GLY A 833 22.02 -32.18 -6.47
N ARG A 834 20.78 -32.01 -6.93
CA ARG A 834 19.70 -33.02 -6.95
C ARG A 834 18.69 -32.75 -8.06
N PRO A 835 18.18 -33.78 -8.77
CA PRO A 835 18.93 -34.88 -9.40
C PRO A 835 19.82 -34.36 -10.57
N TYR A 836 20.43 -35.25 -11.36
CA TYR A 836 21.17 -34.94 -12.61
C TYR A 836 22.38 -34.01 -12.45
N VAL A 837 23.36 -34.47 -11.68
CA VAL A 837 24.65 -33.78 -11.50
C VAL A 837 25.71 -34.39 -12.41
N GLY A 838 26.34 -33.60 -13.26
CA GLY A 838 27.45 -34.01 -14.12
C GLY A 838 28.70 -33.13 -13.96
N GLY A 839 29.87 -33.69 -14.27
CA GLY A 839 31.14 -32.97 -14.24
C GLY A 839 31.20 -31.82 -15.24
N LEU A 840 30.60 -31.98 -16.42
CA LEU A 840 30.54 -30.96 -17.47
C LEU A 840 29.12 -30.43 -17.63
N VAL A 841 28.14 -31.34 -17.79
CA VAL A 841 26.74 -31.00 -18.07
C VAL A 841 25.82 -31.75 -17.12
N GLY A 842 24.86 -31.05 -16.52
CA GLY A 842 23.85 -31.68 -15.68
C GLY A 842 22.87 -32.52 -16.50
N LEU A 843 22.09 -31.86 -17.34
CA LEU A 843 21.13 -32.47 -18.27
C LEU A 843 21.46 -32.12 -19.71
N ASP A 844 21.58 -33.11 -20.58
CA ASP A 844 21.78 -32.90 -22.02
C ASP A 844 20.58 -33.42 -22.84
N SER A 845 20.04 -32.56 -23.70
CA SER A 845 18.90 -32.83 -24.56
C SER A 845 19.29 -32.99 -26.03
N SER A 846 20.49 -33.53 -26.32
CA SER A 846 21.08 -33.85 -27.64
C SER A 846 22.12 -32.88 -28.23
N GLY A 847 22.88 -32.17 -27.41
CA GLY A 847 23.98 -31.31 -27.90
C GLY A 847 25.31 -32.05 -28.09
N ILE A 848 26.30 -31.36 -28.64
CA ILE A 848 27.69 -31.84 -28.71
C ILE A 848 28.40 -31.44 -27.41
N VAL A 849 29.07 -32.39 -26.74
CA VAL A 849 29.81 -32.11 -25.49
C VAL A 849 31.20 -32.73 -25.57
N HIS A 850 32.22 -31.90 -25.72
CA HIS A 850 33.63 -32.27 -25.71
C HIS A 850 34.36 -31.56 -24.57
N GLY A 851 35.00 -32.32 -23.67
CA GLY A 851 35.72 -31.72 -22.56
C GLY A 851 36.22 -32.71 -21.51
N ILE A 852 37.04 -32.20 -20.58
CA ILE A 852 37.70 -32.98 -19.55
C ILE A 852 37.29 -32.45 -18.16
N MET A 853 36.76 -33.34 -17.34
CA MET A 853 36.65 -33.13 -15.90
C MET A 853 37.98 -33.57 -15.26
N GLU A 854 38.87 -32.62 -15.05
CA GLU A 854 40.23 -32.85 -14.61
C GLU A 854 40.30 -33.17 -13.12
N ALA A 855 39.65 -32.41 -12.24
CA ALA A 855 39.74 -32.59 -10.79
C ALA A 855 38.50 -32.05 -10.06
N GLY A 856 38.42 -32.31 -8.75
CA GLY A 856 37.31 -31.89 -7.88
C GLY A 856 36.34 -33.03 -7.53
N SER A 857 35.05 -32.70 -7.36
CA SER A 857 34.04 -33.66 -6.90
C SER A 857 32.71 -33.51 -7.61
N VAL A 858 31.96 -34.60 -7.78
CA VAL A 858 30.62 -34.63 -8.38
C VAL A 858 29.67 -35.35 -7.45
N LEU A 859 28.82 -34.59 -6.75
CA LEU A 859 27.96 -35.03 -5.64
C LEU A 859 26.48 -34.83 -5.94
N GLU A 860 25.79 -35.89 -6.36
CA GLU A 860 24.32 -35.94 -6.51
C GLU A 860 23.72 -36.56 -5.25
N ARG A 861 22.77 -35.84 -4.63
CA ARG A 861 22.32 -36.12 -3.27
C ARG A 861 20.93 -36.79 -3.21
N TYR A 862 20.33 -37.19 -4.34
CA TYR A 862 19.01 -37.83 -4.41
C TYR A 862 19.10 -39.35 -4.67
N ASN A 863 19.75 -39.82 -5.76
CA ASN A 863 19.72 -41.24 -6.17
C ASN A 863 21.08 -41.94 -6.22
N ASN A 864 22.19 -41.30 -5.82
CA ASN A 864 23.55 -41.84 -5.94
C ASN A 864 23.85 -42.31 -7.39
N LEU A 865 23.37 -41.55 -8.38
CA LEU A 865 23.70 -41.74 -9.79
C LEU A 865 24.85 -40.83 -10.25
N SER A 866 25.49 -40.12 -9.31
CA SER A 866 26.56 -39.16 -9.58
C SER A 866 27.92 -39.79 -9.74
N GLY A 867 28.69 -39.10 -10.58
CA GLY A 867 30.08 -39.38 -10.82
C GLY A 867 30.45 -39.37 -12.29
N ARG A 868 29.71 -38.67 -13.15
CA ARG A 868 29.88 -38.81 -14.60
C ARG A 868 30.05 -37.45 -15.26
N THR A 869 30.64 -37.41 -16.45
CA THR A 869 30.83 -36.15 -17.21
C THR A 869 29.48 -35.52 -17.60
N ILE A 870 28.44 -36.33 -17.83
CA ILE A 870 27.07 -35.88 -18.08
C ILE A 870 26.10 -36.56 -17.10
N GLY A 871 25.31 -35.76 -16.37
CA GLY A 871 24.42 -36.24 -15.31
C GLY A 871 23.20 -37.02 -15.83
N ARG A 872 22.60 -36.58 -16.94
CA ARG A 872 21.55 -37.30 -17.68
C ARG A 872 21.55 -36.88 -19.14
N THR A 873 21.30 -37.82 -20.05
CA THR A 873 21.01 -37.53 -21.46
C THR A 873 19.66 -38.11 -21.89
N ASN A 874 18.97 -37.41 -22.79
CA ASN A 874 17.73 -37.89 -23.41
C ASN A 874 17.96 -38.83 -24.61
N LYS A 875 19.22 -39.12 -24.97
CA LYS A 875 19.62 -39.97 -26.11
C LYS A 875 20.72 -40.97 -25.71
N PRO A 876 20.87 -42.10 -26.45
CA PRO A 876 22.00 -43.01 -26.26
C PRO A 876 23.35 -42.34 -26.64
N TYR A 877 24.45 -42.84 -26.07
CA TYR A 877 25.81 -42.37 -26.36
C TYR A 877 26.19 -42.62 -27.83
N ASP A 878 26.63 -41.57 -28.52
CA ASP A 878 27.11 -41.59 -29.92
C ASP A 878 28.36 -40.66 -30.03
N ASN A 879 28.96 -40.55 -31.22
CA ASN A 879 30.19 -39.78 -31.51
C ASN A 879 30.14 -38.27 -31.19
N GLN A 880 29.01 -37.77 -30.68
CA GLN A 880 28.79 -36.36 -30.27
C GLN A 880 29.31 -36.06 -28.86
N TYR A 881 29.74 -37.08 -28.12
CA TYR A 881 30.28 -36.96 -26.77
C TYR A 881 31.75 -37.39 -26.75
N ILE A 882 32.67 -36.44 -26.57
CA ILE A 882 34.11 -36.68 -26.40
C ILE A 882 34.48 -36.16 -25.03
N THR A 883 34.08 -36.91 -24.01
CA THR A 883 34.27 -36.49 -22.62
C THR A 883 35.26 -37.39 -21.93
N ALA A 884 36.01 -36.83 -20.98
CA ALA A 884 36.86 -37.61 -20.09
C ALA A 884 36.70 -37.16 -18.65
N SER A 885 36.78 -38.11 -17.71
CA SER A 885 36.79 -37.82 -16.27
C SER A 885 38.05 -38.37 -15.64
N SER A 886 38.71 -37.55 -14.82
CA SER A 886 39.87 -38.02 -14.08
C SER A 886 39.52 -39.08 -13.06
N SER A 887 40.41 -40.07 -12.93
CA SER A 887 40.41 -41.03 -11.81
C SER A 887 40.55 -40.39 -10.42
N GLY A 888 41.02 -39.14 -10.34
CA GLY A 888 41.14 -38.36 -9.09
C GLY A 888 39.85 -37.63 -8.68
N VAL A 889 38.83 -37.60 -9.53
CA VAL A 889 37.54 -36.95 -9.22
C VAL A 889 36.78 -37.79 -8.21
N THR A 890 36.34 -37.16 -7.11
CA THR A 890 35.50 -37.84 -6.11
C THR A 890 34.06 -37.91 -6.59
N LYS A 891 33.49 -39.12 -6.62
CA LYS A 891 32.19 -39.43 -7.19
C LYS A 891 31.33 -40.15 -6.16
N THR A 892 30.08 -39.74 -5.94
CA THR A 892 29.18 -40.40 -4.98
C THR A 892 28.04 -41.15 -5.68
N GLY A 893 28.30 -42.36 -6.15
CA GLY A 893 27.24 -43.15 -6.77
C GLY A 893 27.70 -44.40 -7.48
N SER A 894 26.93 -45.47 -7.38
CA SER A 894 27.24 -46.79 -7.98
C SER A 894 26.16 -47.26 -8.96
N GLY A 895 25.23 -46.40 -9.35
CA GLY A 895 24.09 -46.79 -10.17
C GLY A 895 24.42 -46.93 -11.67
N SER A 896 24.02 -48.06 -12.24
CA SER A 896 24.12 -48.39 -13.66
C SER A 896 22.78 -48.10 -14.37
N SER A 897 22.56 -46.87 -14.82
CA SER A 897 21.41 -46.52 -15.67
C SER A 897 21.86 -46.24 -17.12
N VAL A 898 20.99 -46.55 -18.09
CA VAL A 898 21.27 -46.55 -19.55
C VAL A 898 21.36 -45.14 -20.15
N GLN A 899 21.04 -44.08 -19.39
CA GLN A 899 20.94 -42.68 -19.87
C GLN A 899 22.03 -41.76 -19.28
N ILE A 900 23.17 -42.30 -18.85
CA ILE A 900 24.23 -41.54 -18.17
C ILE A 900 25.60 -41.84 -18.80
N ILE A 901 26.45 -40.83 -19.00
CA ILE A 901 27.71 -40.90 -19.77
C ILE A 901 28.90 -40.50 -18.88
N ASP A 902 29.86 -41.40 -18.64
CA ASP A 902 31.11 -41.12 -17.89
C ASP A 902 32.31 -40.76 -18.78
N GLY A 903 32.10 -40.77 -20.11
CA GLY A 903 33.18 -40.58 -21.06
C GLY A 903 34.28 -41.65 -20.93
N THR A 904 35.48 -41.29 -21.37
CA THR A 904 36.71 -42.08 -21.21
C THR A 904 37.42 -41.73 -19.90
N VAL A 905 38.23 -42.63 -19.35
CA VAL A 905 38.99 -42.34 -18.12
C VAL A 905 40.20 -41.49 -18.48
N PHE A 906 40.35 -40.34 -17.81
CA PHE A 906 41.57 -39.53 -17.79
C PHE A 906 42.42 -39.95 -16.58
N ASN A 907 43.67 -40.33 -16.76
CA ASN A 907 44.49 -40.80 -15.63
C ASN A 907 45.10 -39.61 -14.87
N VAL A 908 45.14 -39.65 -13.53
CA VAL A 908 45.83 -38.62 -12.72
C VAL A 908 47.31 -38.50 -13.05
N SER A 909 47.94 -39.56 -13.56
CA SER A 909 49.33 -39.51 -14.07
C SER A 909 49.51 -38.57 -15.26
N ASN A 910 48.41 -38.21 -15.92
CA ASN A 910 48.39 -37.36 -17.11
C ASN A 910 48.11 -35.89 -16.78
N TYR A 911 47.95 -35.55 -15.50
CA TYR A 911 47.80 -34.16 -15.06
C TYR A 911 49.00 -33.33 -15.52
N ASN A 912 48.73 -32.13 -16.04
CA ASN A 912 49.77 -31.25 -16.57
C ASN A 912 50.66 -31.91 -17.64
N ASN A 913 50.13 -32.85 -18.45
CA ASN A 913 50.81 -33.41 -19.61
C ASN A 913 50.04 -33.10 -20.90
N LEU A 914 50.39 -32.01 -21.58
CA LEU A 914 49.70 -31.52 -22.79
C LEU A 914 49.43 -32.59 -23.86
N THR A 915 50.37 -33.52 -24.10
CA THR A 915 50.17 -34.59 -25.10
C THR A 915 49.00 -35.48 -24.73
N SER A 916 48.75 -35.68 -23.43
CA SER A 916 47.59 -36.43 -22.98
C SER A 916 46.30 -35.67 -23.24
N TYR A 917 46.21 -34.37 -22.93
CA TYR A 917 45.01 -33.56 -23.20
C TYR A 917 44.66 -33.55 -24.70
N ASP A 918 45.68 -33.48 -25.56
CA ASP A 918 45.56 -33.55 -27.01
C ASP A 918 44.87 -34.83 -27.49
N THR A 919 45.21 -35.98 -26.91
CA THR A 919 44.59 -37.27 -27.26
C THR A 919 43.10 -37.37 -26.92
N TYR A 920 42.57 -36.45 -26.10
CA TYR A 920 41.13 -36.32 -25.82
C TYR A 920 40.48 -35.19 -26.64
N ASN A 921 41.14 -34.76 -27.72
CA ASN A 921 40.68 -33.71 -28.64
C ASN A 921 40.43 -32.35 -27.96
N LEU A 922 41.26 -31.99 -26.98
CA LEU A 922 41.42 -30.59 -26.61
C LEU A 922 42.44 -29.96 -27.57
N ASP A 923 42.16 -28.75 -28.04
CA ASP A 923 43.13 -27.97 -28.80
C ASP A 923 44.28 -27.56 -27.87
N THR A 924 45.40 -28.27 -27.95
CA THR A 924 46.60 -28.00 -27.15
C THR A 924 47.68 -27.35 -27.99
N ARG A 925 48.73 -26.85 -27.33
CA ARG A 925 49.93 -26.38 -28.04
C ARG A 925 50.52 -27.42 -29.02
N ILE A 926 50.34 -28.70 -28.74
CA ILE A 926 50.98 -29.81 -29.48
C ILE A 926 50.16 -30.21 -30.71
N GLY A 927 48.85 -30.38 -30.56
CA GLY A 927 47.95 -30.66 -31.70
C GLY A 927 47.58 -29.42 -32.51
N GLY A 928 47.81 -28.23 -31.95
CA GLY A 928 47.43 -26.96 -32.54
C GLY A 928 45.96 -26.62 -32.33
N ASP A 929 45.57 -25.47 -32.89
CA ASP A 929 44.18 -24.99 -32.94
C ASP A 929 43.47 -25.65 -34.14
N ASN A 930 42.82 -26.80 -33.90
CA ASN A 930 42.22 -27.59 -34.97
C ASN A 930 40.89 -27.01 -35.48
N ASP A 931 40.23 -26.19 -34.66
CA ASP A 931 38.97 -25.56 -35.00
C ASP A 931 39.11 -24.11 -35.49
N THR A 932 40.34 -23.62 -35.56
CA THR A 932 40.73 -22.27 -36.03
C THR A 932 40.10 -21.15 -35.20
N SER A 933 39.82 -21.42 -33.92
CA SER A 933 39.24 -20.46 -32.98
C SER A 933 40.18 -19.31 -32.60
N GLY A 934 41.49 -19.51 -32.76
CA GLY A 934 42.54 -18.60 -32.29
C GLY A 934 43.04 -18.93 -30.88
N TYR A 935 42.58 -20.01 -30.25
CA TYR A 935 42.88 -20.34 -28.86
C TYR A 935 43.29 -21.80 -28.67
N TYR A 936 44.03 -22.06 -27.60
CA TYR A 936 44.54 -23.39 -27.28
C TYR A 936 44.84 -23.51 -25.78
N PHE A 937 44.97 -24.73 -25.30
CA PHE A 937 45.40 -25.03 -23.95
C PHE A 937 46.92 -25.19 -23.87
N ASP A 938 47.53 -24.48 -22.91
CA ASP A 938 48.96 -24.56 -22.59
C ASP A 938 49.19 -24.31 -21.10
N TYR A 939 50.42 -24.56 -20.66
CA TYR A 939 50.83 -24.26 -19.30
C TYR A 939 50.67 -22.78 -18.96
N ASN A 940 50.19 -22.52 -17.74
CA ASN A 940 50.31 -21.20 -17.14
C ASN A 940 51.79 -20.82 -16.95
N ASN A 941 52.05 -19.56 -16.58
CA ASN A 941 53.42 -19.05 -16.47
C ASN A 941 54.29 -19.80 -15.44
N THR A 942 53.67 -20.43 -14.44
CA THR A 942 54.36 -21.22 -13.41
C THR A 942 54.51 -22.70 -13.77
N GLN A 943 53.98 -23.12 -14.93
CA GLN A 943 53.88 -24.51 -15.37
C GLN A 943 53.20 -25.45 -14.36
N SER A 944 52.36 -24.87 -13.51
CA SER A 944 51.67 -25.61 -12.44
C SER A 944 50.28 -26.08 -12.86
N ASP A 945 49.74 -25.53 -13.96
CA ASP A 945 48.36 -25.71 -14.38
C ASP A 945 48.22 -25.51 -15.89
N ILE A 946 47.16 -26.05 -16.48
CA ILE A 946 46.81 -25.88 -17.90
C ILE A 946 45.67 -24.88 -18.03
N ILE A 947 45.86 -23.88 -18.88
CA ILE A 947 44.93 -22.76 -19.07
C ILE A 947 44.70 -22.51 -20.56
N VAL A 948 43.62 -21.82 -20.88
CA VAL A 948 43.40 -21.30 -22.24
C VAL A 948 44.42 -20.18 -22.50
N LYS A 949 44.97 -20.13 -23.71
CA LYS A 949 45.86 -19.11 -24.24
C LYS A 949 45.43 -18.64 -25.61
N SER A 950 45.83 -17.43 -25.97
CA SER A 950 45.50 -16.77 -27.25
C SER A 950 46.68 -16.86 -28.20
N LEU A 951 46.45 -17.33 -29.44
CA LEU A 951 47.46 -17.36 -30.50
C LEU A 951 47.91 -15.95 -30.92
N GLU A 952 47.03 -14.96 -30.78
CA GLU A 952 47.34 -13.56 -31.09
C GLU A 952 48.39 -13.00 -30.13
N ARG A 953 48.29 -13.36 -28.85
CA ARG A 953 49.19 -12.87 -27.78
C ARG A 953 50.42 -13.78 -27.59
N GLU A 954 50.25 -15.08 -27.75
CA GLU A 954 51.29 -16.10 -27.59
C GLU A 954 51.25 -17.09 -28.78
N PRO A 955 51.87 -16.74 -29.93
CA PRO A 955 51.85 -17.57 -31.13
C PRO A 955 52.60 -18.89 -30.94
N ILE A 956 52.11 -19.94 -31.62
CA ILE A 956 52.75 -21.27 -31.61
C ILE A 956 53.70 -21.38 -32.81
N LEU A 957 54.94 -21.79 -32.52
CA LEU A 957 55.92 -22.19 -33.52
C LEU A 957 56.00 -23.72 -33.54
N ASN A 958 55.49 -24.35 -34.60
CA ASN A 958 55.61 -25.79 -34.80
C ASN A 958 56.80 -26.08 -35.71
N ILE A 959 57.78 -26.83 -35.20
CA ILE A 959 58.96 -27.25 -35.95
C ILE A 959 58.80 -28.74 -36.26
N TYR A 960 58.59 -29.07 -37.54
CA TYR A 960 58.57 -30.45 -38.00
C TYR A 960 59.95 -30.79 -38.56
N ALA A 961 60.63 -31.72 -37.89
CA ALA A 961 61.89 -32.28 -38.36
C ALA A 961 61.61 -33.56 -39.15
N ASN A 962 61.59 -33.46 -40.48
CA ASN A 962 61.68 -34.59 -41.40
C ASN A 962 63.15 -34.72 -41.82
N ASN A 963 63.62 -35.96 -42.02
CA ASN A 963 65.03 -36.36 -42.15
C ASN A 963 65.83 -35.73 -43.33
N ALA A 964 65.34 -34.67 -43.98
CA ALA A 964 66.03 -33.94 -45.05
C ALA A 964 65.78 -32.41 -45.06
N GLU A 965 64.69 -31.90 -44.49
CA GLU A 965 64.38 -30.46 -44.43
C GLU A 965 63.63 -30.15 -43.13
N THR A 966 63.82 -28.95 -42.57
CA THR A 966 63.03 -28.47 -41.42
C THR A 966 61.90 -27.59 -41.93
N GLU A 967 60.66 -28.07 -41.81
CA GLU A 967 59.48 -27.26 -42.11
C GLU A 967 59.09 -26.48 -40.85
N ILE A 968 59.19 -25.15 -40.91
CA ILE A 968 58.76 -24.26 -39.84
C ILE A 968 57.35 -23.77 -40.20
N ILE A 969 56.35 -24.28 -39.49
CA ILE A 969 54.97 -23.81 -39.64
C ILE A 969 54.70 -22.78 -38.54
N TYR A 970 54.62 -21.52 -38.95
CA TYR A 970 54.31 -20.39 -38.08
C TYR A 970 52.81 -20.13 -38.11
N ASN A 971 52.12 -20.56 -37.05
CA ASN A 971 50.68 -20.35 -36.91
C ASN A 971 50.46 -19.04 -36.14
N ALA A 972 50.45 -17.92 -36.86
CA ALA A 972 50.05 -16.62 -36.33
C ALA A 972 49.00 -15.97 -37.22
N SER A 973 48.11 -15.22 -36.58
CA SER A 973 47.09 -14.38 -37.22
C SER A 973 47.64 -13.07 -37.80
N ALA A 974 48.95 -12.77 -37.63
CA ALA A 974 49.60 -11.51 -38.03
C ALA A 974 50.98 -11.72 -38.71
N PRO A 975 51.45 -10.78 -39.57
CA PRO A 975 52.69 -10.93 -40.35
C PRO A 975 53.99 -10.98 -39.51
N VAL A 976 54.93 -11.80 -39.98
CA VAL A 976 56.11 -12.37 -39.28
C VAL A 976 57.25 -11.38 -38.95
N THR A 977 57.10 -10.07 -39.19
CA THR A 977 58.26 -9.16 -39.28
C THR A 977 58.96 -8.79 -37.96
N ASN A 978 58.42 -9.14 -36.77
CA ASN A 978 58.94 -8.66 -35.48
C ASN A 978 59.51 -9.72 -34.52
N TYR A 979 59.54 -11.02 -34.87
CA TYR A 979 59.74 -12.09 -33.87
C TYR A 979 61.07 -12.87 -33.94
N PHE A 980 61.96 -12.59 -34.90
CA PHE A 980 63.22 -13.34 -35.09
C PHE A 980 64.36 -13.03 -34.10
N ASN A 981 64.09 -12.36 -32.97
CA ASN A 981 65.13 -12.01 -31.98
C ASN A 981 65.09 -12.86 -30.68
N THR A 982 64.39 -14.00 -30.68
CA THR A 982 64.21 -14.84 -29.48
C THR A 982 64.95 -16.17 -29.63
N GLU A 983 65.75 -16.57 -28.64
CA GLU A 983 66.39 -17.89 -28.60
C GLU A 983 65.33 -18.97 -28.31
N TYR A 984 65.31 -20.04 -29.12
CA TYR A 984 64.36 -21.15 -28.99
C TYR A 984 65.07 -22.42 -28.48
N TYR A 985 64.43 -23.14 -27.56
CA TYR A 985 64.90 -24.43 -27.05
C TYR A 985 64.36 -25.59 -27.90
N LEU A 986 65.27 -26.37 -28.50
CA LEU A 986 64.96 -27.63 -29.17
C LEU A 986 64.84 -28.76 -28.13
N HIS A 987 63.78 -29.57 -28.23
CA HIS A 987 63.55 -30.72 -27.37
C HIS A 987 64.68 -31.76 -27.52
N PRO A 988 65.25 -32.34 -26.43
CA PRO A 988 66.45 -33.18 -26.46
C PRO A 988 66.30 -34.54 -27.17
N THR A 989 65.12 -34.89 -27.67
CA THR A 989 64.88 -36.15 -28.41
C THR A 989 65.07 -36.03 -29.92
N HIS A 990 65.36 -34.83 -30.44
CA HIS A 990 65.59 -34.61 -31.87
C HIS A 990 67.06 -34.22 -32.10
N ASN A 991 67.84 -35.16 -32.62
CA ASN A 991 69.14 -34.86 -33.22
C ASN A 991 68.88 -34.18 -34.58
N ALA A 992 68.69 -32.87 -34.58
CA ALA A 992 68.84 -32.06 -35.78
C ALA A 992 70.28 -31.55 -35.83
N SER A 993 70.98 -31.85 -36.93
CA SER A 993 72.31 -31.30 -37.25
C SER A 993 72.21 -29.88 -37.76
#